data_AF-A0AAD3W4S8-F1
#
_entry.id   AF-A0AAD3W4S8-F1
#
_cell.length_a   1.000
_cell.length_b   1.000
_cell.length_c   1.000
_cell.angle_alpha   90.00
_cell.angle_beta   90.00
_cell.angle_gamma   90.00
#
_symmetry.space_group_name_H-M   'P 1'
#
loop_
_entity.id
_entity.type
_entity.pdbx_description
1 polymer ?
#
loop_
_entity_poly.entity_id
_entity_poly.type
_entity_poly.pdbx_seq_one_letter_code
_entity_poly.pdbx_strand_id
1 'polypeptide(L)'
;MTTPGIPKTEWVNPLTKDIDTWPAEKIVSVINAEDHRVAPAVATEIPNIAKAAEWMAETILLGGRVFYVGAGTSGRIGVLDASELEPTYGSIGKNVTAIMSGGEKAIYKASEGSEDSREDGAREIAARKAGPSDMVIGIASSGRTPFVAGALAEARKQRAKTVAIVGDTSGPVAKEADLIIAPQVGPEVVAGSTRMKNGTAQKLVLNTMSTAAMIIAGRTYSNLMAGTAPRNTKLAGRALRILTEATGKTADEVERVFEDAQGDIGVALISLASGASVSQASALLEECGGAIRKAVLLAKERYGGRSASDSPAAAQMLTAPPPSAEAQVTAASEACTVPVPPAAPSPSAAPVPSLPMGHAQDVGLDPAQVERAFATVARAVGDGEGPIPGAVATIVHNGVMLYPRAFGWAVRTPERIAATPNTIFDMASLTKVTATLPSVLKLLERGEFRLDDPLAMFIPEFGQGGKEGITIRQILTHTSGLPAHIKFYEQGLRGTEIIEAICALRLTGEQVPGEKVVYSDLGFIMLSELIKRIAGLGLDEFAAKEIFAPLGMKDTCFRPAPSLRYRIAATEYRPDLDRVMWGEVHDENAYSLGGVSGHAGLFGTVYDMARYGLMWLSGGALDGVRILGEATVQAAIKEEASVGERRGLGWQLRSRRYSSGGDLMSDRAYGHTGFTGTSIWCDPDTGTAAILLTNRVHAGREGNAHIRLRAQFANAVAASVRR
;
A
#
# COMPACT_ATOMS: atom_id res chain seq x y z
N MET A 1 11.89 -29.60 10.13
CA MET A 1 11.29 -30.84 9.60
C MET A 1 9.79 -30.77 9.87
N THR A 2 8.95 -30.85 8.84
CA THR A 2 7.48 -30.76 8.94
C THR A 2 6.89 -32.15 9.14
N THR A 3 6.34 -32.43 10.32
CA THR A 3 5.63 -33.68 10.59
C THR A 3 4.24 -33.61 9.95
N PRO A 4 3.84 -34.56 9.08
CA PRO A 4 2.51 -34.55 8.47
C PRO A 4 1.40 -34.59 9.52
N GLY A 5 0.40 -33.69 9.43
CA GLY A 5 -0.83 -33.71 10.23
C GLY A 5 -0.91 -32.72 11.41
N ILE A 6 0.23 -32.16 11.85
CA ILE A 6 0.28 -31.19 12.95
C ILE A 6 -0.17 -29.80 12.45
N PRO A 7 -1.20 -29.16 13.07
CA PRO A 7 -1.62 -27.81 12.70
C PRO A 7 -0.47 -26.81 12.75
N LYS A 8 -0.48 -25.80 11.88
CA LYS A 8 0.57 -24.76 11.87
C LYS A 8 0.70 -24.04 13.21
N THR A 9 -0.40 -23.94 13.96
CA THR A 9 -0.44 -23.34 15.30
C THR A 9 0.34 -24.13 16.36
N GLU A 10 0.59 -25.42 16.11
CA GLU A 10 1.31 -26.33 17.01
C GLU A 10 2.79 -26.49 16.61
N TRP A 11 3.25 -25.80 15.56
CA TRP A 11 4.63 -25.87 15.15
C TRP A 11 5.55 -25.21 16.18
N VAL A 12 6.74 -25.78 16.34
CA VAL A 12 7.78 -25.19 17.19
C VAL A 12 8.40 -24.00 16.44
N ASN A 13 8.48 -22.85 17.10
CA ASN A 13 9.23 -21.72 16.57
C ASN A 13 10.74 -21.98 16.72
N PRO A 14 11.50 -22.09 15.61
CA PRO A 14 12.94 -22.39 15.68
C PRO A 14 13.74 -21.29 16.39
N LEU A 15 13.22 -20.06 16.43
CA LEU A 15 13.89 -18.93 17.07
C LEU A 15 13.80 -18.98 18.60
N THR A 16 12.88 -19.75 19.19
CA THR A 16 12.60 -19.74 20.63
C THR A 16 12.77 -21.11 21.29
N LYS A 17 13.54 -22.02 20.66
CA LYS A 17 13.69 -23.41 21.12
C LYS A 17 14.15 -23.54 22.58
N ASP A 18 15.07 -22.67 23.02
CA ASP A 18 15.68 -22.69 24.36
C ASP A 18 15.26 -21.46 25.19
N ILE A 19 14.07 -20.89 24.92
CA ILE A 19 13.59 -19.62 25.52
C ILE A 19 13.51 -19.66 27.05
N ASP A 20 13.36 -20.83 27.64
CA ASP A 20 13.32 -21.08 29.09
C ASP A 20 14.67 -20.87 29.79
N THR A 21 15.77 -20.82 29.05
CA THR A 21 17.13 -20.60 29.58
C THR A 21 17.61 -19.15 29.47
N TRP A 22 16.82 -18.27 28.84
CA TRP A 22 17.25 -16.92 28.49
C TRP A 22 17.01 -15.89 29.62
N PRO A 23 17.78 -14.79 29.65
CA PRO A 23 17.47 -13.66 30.52
C PRO A 23 16.11 -13.02 30.17
N ALA A 24 15.41 -12.49 31.18
CA ALA A 24 14.07 -11.94 31.04
C ALA A 24 13.94 -10.88 29.92
N GLU A 25 14.92 -9.98 29.80
CA GLU A 25 14.93 -8.95 28.75
C GLU A 25 14.91 -9.57 27.35
N LYS A 26 15.75 -10.58 27.10
CA LYS A 26 15.80 -11.29 25.81
C LYS A 26 14.49 -12.03 25.51
N ILE A 27 13.87 -12.63 26.53
CA ILE A 27 12.55 -13.27 26.41
C ILE A 27 11.50 -12.24 25.96
N VAL A 28 11.43 -11.08 26.61
CA VAL A 28 10.46 -10.03 26.26
C VAL A 28 10.74 -9.45 24.87
N SER A 29 12.01 -9.24 24.51
CA SER A 29 12.38 -8.73 23.19
C SER A 29 11.96 -9.68 22.06
N VAL A 30 12.14 -10.99 22.21
CA VAL A 30 11.71 -11.94 21.16
C VAL A 30 10.19 -12.07 21.08
N ILE A 31 9.49 -11.98 22.21
CA ILE A 31 8.02 -11.90 22.23
C ILE A 31 7.55 -10.69 21.43
N ASN A 32 8.09 -9.50 21.73
CA ASN A 32 7.74 -8.27 21.02
C ASN A 32 8.08 -8.36 19.52
N ALA A 33 9.24 -8.91 19.16
CA ALA A 33 9.63 -9.12 17.77
C ALA A 33 8.67 -10.03 17.00
N GLU A 34 8.16 -11.07 17.66
CA GLU A 34 7.14 -11.95 17.09
C GLU A 34 5.76 -11.26 17.02
N ASP A 35 5.40 -10.43 18.00
CA ASP A 35 4.17 -9.62 17.98
C ASP A 35 4.15 -8.61 16.82
N HIS A 36 5.29 -8.05 16.44
CA HIS A 36 5.42 -7.17 15.26
C HIS A 36 4.99 -7.86 13.94
N ARG A 37 4.93 -9.19 13.90
CA ARG A 37 4.50 -9.95 12.72
C ARG A 37 2.98 -10.02 12.58
N VAL A 38 2.24 -9.68 13.64
CA VAL A 38 0.78 -9.82 13.68
C VAL A 38 0.10 -8.82 12.76
N ALA A 39 0.39 -7.52 12.88
CA ALA A 39 -0.27 -6.50 12.08
C ALA A 39 -0.03 -6.67 10.56
N PRO A 40 1.19 -6.97 10.07
CA PRO A 40 1.40 -7.30 8.67
C PRO A 40 0.62 -8.54 8.20
N ALA A 41 0.49 -9.58 9.04
CA ALA A 41 -0.29 -10.77 8.70
C ALA A 41 -1.80 -10.48 8.65
N VAL A 42 -2.31 -9.57 9.47
CA VAL A 42 -3.71 -9.09 9.36
C VAL A 42 -3.89 -8.24 8.10
N ALA A 43 -2.87 -7.46 7.72
CA ALA A 43 -2.92 -6.63 6.53
C ALA A 43 -3.09 -7.44 5.22
N THR A 44 -2.60 -8.69 5.17
CA THR A 44 -2.82 -9.55 4.00
C THR A 44 -4.29 -9.98 3.83
N GLU A 45 -5.07 -9.90 4.90
CA GLU A 45 -6.49 -10.28 4.93
C GLU A 45 -7.45 -9.10 4.77
N ILE A 46 -6.95 -7.88 4.51
CA ILE A 46 -7.79 -6.67 4.36
C ILE A 46 -8.99 -6.88 3.41
N PRO A 47 -8.85 -7.50 2.23
CA PRO A 47 -9.99 -7.72 1.34
C PRO A 47 -11.10 -8.57 1.98
N ASN A 48 -10.72 -9.63 2.72
CA ASN A 48 -11.67 -10.52 3.40
C ASN A 48 -12.29 -9.84 4.62
N ILE A 49 -11.50 -9.08 5.38
CA ILE A 49 -11.99 -8.29 6.52
C ILE A 49 -12.99 -7.22 6.06
N ALA A 50 -12.70 -6.53 4.95
CA ALA A 50 -13.60 -5.54 4.37
C ALA A 50 -14.92 -6.19 3.91
N LYS A 51 -14.85 -7.34 3.23
CA LYS A 51 -16.05 -8.09 2.83
C LYS A 51 -16.91 -8.52 4.03
N ALA A 52 -16.27 -9.00 5.08
CA ALA A 52 -16.95 -9.38 6.31
C ALA A 52 -17.59 -8.16 7.01
N ALA A 53 -16.92 -7.01 7.01
CA ALA A 53 -17.45 -5.76 7.55
C ALA A 53 -18.67 -5.25 6.77
N GLU A 54 -18.67 -5.35 5.44
CA GLU A 54 -19.84 -5.05 4.60
C GLU A 54 -21.01 -5.96 4.95
N TRP A 55 -20.78 -7.28 5.05
CA TRP A 55 -21.82 -8.24 5.43
C TRP A 55 -22.36 -7.97 6.83
N MET A 56 -21.49 -7.62 7.77
CA MET A 56 -21.86 -7.28 9.14
C MET A 56 -22.70 -5.99 9.16
N ALA A 57 -22.29 -4.95 8.44
CA ALA A 57 -23.05 -3.70 8.35
C ALA A 57 -24.44 -3.92 7.76
N GLU A 58 -24.53 -4.64 6.64
CA GLU A 58 -25.79 -5.00 5.99
C GLU A 58 -26.71 -5.79 6.92
N THR A 59 -26.17 -6.82 7.58
CA THR A 59 -26.90 -7.67 8.54
C THR A 59 -27.54 -6.81 9.63
N ILE A 60 -26.74 -5.94 10.24
CA ILE A 60 -27.20 -5.15 11.39
C ILE A 60 -28.17 -4.04 10.95
N LEU A 61 -27.95 -3.39 9.79
CA LEU A 61 -28.86 -2.38 9.24
C LEU A 61 -30.24 -2.95 8.88
N LEU A 62 -30.30 -4.23 8.49
CA LEU A 62 -31.55 -4.95 8.22
C LEU A 62 -32.20 -5.52 9.50
N GLY A 63 -31.66 -5.20 10.69
CA GLY A 63 -32.17 -5.68 11.99
C GLY A 63 -31.78 -7.12 12.33
N GLY A 64 -30.88 -7.72 11.56
CA GLY A 64 -30.29 -9.03 11.82
C GLY A 64 -29.29 -9.02 12.97
N ARG A 65 -28.92 -10.22 13.44
CA ARG A 65 -27.98 -10.43 14.55
C ARG A 65 -26.67 -11.02 14.04
N VAL A 66 -25.59 -10.67 14.72
CA VAL A 66 -24.25 -11.19 14.46
C VAL A 66 -23.81 -12.00 15.67
N PHE A 67 -23.46 -13.26 15.46
CA PHE A 67 -23.03 -14.17 16.50
C PHE A 67 -21.54 -14.50 16.34
N TYR A 68 -20.71 -14.04 17.26
CA TYR A 68 -19.35 -14.55 17.41
C TYR A 68 -19.39 -15.89 18.14
N VAL A 69 -18.70 -16.90 17.63
CA VAL A 69 -18.69 -18.25 18.23
C VAL A 69 -17.27 -18.71 18.43
N GLY A 70 -16.92 -19.09 19.66
CA GLY A 70 -15.56 -19.54 19.96
C GLY A 70 -15.46 -20.33 21.26
N ALA A 71 -14.27 -20.90 21.48
CA ALA A 71 -13.87 -21.53 22.73
C ALA A 71 -12.61 -20.86 23.28
N GLY A 72 -12.33 -21.05 24.57
CA GLY A 72 -11.11 -20.56 25.21
C GLY A 72 -10.83 -19.07 24.93
N THR A 73 -9.59 -18.76 24.53
CA THR A 73 -9.17 -17.39 24.21
C THR A 73 -9.97 -16.79 23.05
N SER A 74 -10.23 -17.56 21.99
CA SER A 74 -10.98 -17.07 20.82
C SER A 74 -12.40 -16.65 21.19
N GLY A 75 -13.09 -17.45 22.02
CA GLY A 75 -14.40 -17.10 22.55
C GLY A 75 -14.38 -15.82 23.40
N ARG A 76 -13.38 -15.67 24.27
CA ARG A 76 -13.23 -14.47 25.12
C ARG A 76 -12.95 -13.21 24.31
N ILE A 77 -12.18 -13.29 23.23
CA ILE A 77 -11.95 -12.14 22.34
C ILE A 77 -13.25 -11.75 21.62
N GLY A 78 -14.07 -12.72 21.23
CA GLY A 78 -15.43 -12.46 20.73
C GLY A 78 -16.30 -11.74 21.77
N VAL A 79 -16.31 -12.21 23.02
CA VAL A 79 -17.03 -11.53 24.11
C VAL A 79 -16.53 -10.10 24.32
N LEU A 80 -15.20 -9.89 24.30
CA LEU A 80 -14.59 -8.57 24.44
C LEU A 80 -15.10 -7.61 23.37
N ASP A 81 -14.94 -7.94 22.09
CA ASP A 81 -15.38 -7.08 20.99
C ASP A 81 -16.88 -6.79 21.05
N ALA A 82 -17.72 -7.81 21.21
CA ALA A 82 -19.18 -7.64 21.28
C ALA A 82 -19.61 -6.72 22.43
N SER A 83 -18.96 -6.83 23.60
CA SER A 83 -19.28 -6.01 24.78
C SER A 83 -18.94 -4.53 24.61
N GLU A 84 -18.03 -4.19 23.70
CA GLU A 84 -17.58 -2.83 23.46
C GLU A 84 -18.41 -2.09 22.41
N LEU A 85 -19.24 -2.79 21.62
CA LEU A 85 -19.98 -2.18 20.51
C LEU A 85 -21.16 -1.33 20.95
N GLU A 86 -21.99 -1.80 21.90
CA GLU A 86 -23.10 -0.99 22.42
C GLU A 86 -22.62 0.35 23.05
N PRO A 87 -21.65 0.36 23.98
CA PRO A 87 -21.20 1.62 24.58
C PRO A 87 -20.45 2.54 23.61
N THR A 88 -20.00 2.04 22.46
CA THR A 88 -19.22 2.82 21.46
C THR A 88 -20.06 3.30 20.27
N TYR A 89 -21.09 2.54 19.88
CA TYR A 89 -21.87 2.81 18.67
C TYR A 89 -23.39 2.87 18.90
N GLY A 90 -23.82 2.74 20.16
CA GLY A 90 -25.22 2.84 20.55
C GLY A 90 -25.99 1.53 20.42
N SER A 91 -27.32 1.63 20.42
CA SER A 91 -28.24 0.48 20.49
C SER A 91 -28.03 -0.57 19.39
N ILE A 92 -27.58 -0.16 18.21
CA ILE A 92 -27.28 -1.05 17.09
C ILE A 92 -26.18 -2.08 17.43
N GLY A 93 -25.25 -1.73 18.32
CA GLY A 93 -24.20 -2.63 18.80
C GLY A 93 -24.74 -3.83 19.58
N LYS A 94 -25.95 -3.74 20.15
CA LYS A 94 -26.60 -4.85 20.89
C LYS A 94 -26.89 -6.07 20.02
N ASN A 95 -26.95 -5.88 18.70
CA ASN A 95 -27.23 -6.96 17.75
C ASN A 95 -26.01 -7.88 17.54
N VAL A 96 -24.85 -7.51 18.08
CA VAL A 96 -23.63 -8.32 18.05
C VAL A 96 -23.44 -8.99 19.40
N THR A 97 -23.43 -10.32 19.42
CA THR A 97 -23.33 -11.11 20.65
C THR A 97 -22.32 -12.23 20.50
N ALA A 98 -21.81 -12.73 21.62
CA ALA A 98 -20.86 -13.83 21.65
C ALA A 98 -21.47 -15.10 22.25
N ILE A 99 -21.18 -16.23 21.65
CA ILE A 99 -21.54 -17.58 22.07
C ILE A 99 -20.24 -18.31 22.38
N MET A 100 -20.11 -18.75 23.62
CA MET A 100 -18.89 -19.38 24.07
C MET A 100 -19.13 -20.80 24.52
N SER A 101 -18.26 -21.70 24.09
CA SER A 101 -18.22 -23.07 24.61
C SER A 101 -18.04 -23.04 26.13
N GLY A 102 -18.88 -23.80 26.85
CA GLY A 102 -18.92 -23.80 28.32
C GLY A 102 -19.74 -22.66 28.96
N GLY A 103 -20.35 -21.79 28.14
CA GLY A 103 -21.25 -20.72 28.58
C GLY A 103 -20.54 -19.58 29.34
N GLU A 104 -21.32 -18.80 30.09
CA GLU A 104 -20.83 -17.58 30.78
C GLU A 104 -19.71 -17.86 31.79
N LYS A 105 -19.77 -19.00 32.49
CA LYS A 105 -18.71 -19.42 33.43
C LYS A 105 -17.35 -19.56 32.76
N ALA A 106 -17.33 -19.90 31.47
CA ALA A 106 -16.10 -20.10 30.73
C ALA A 106 -15.32 -18.78 30.48
N ILE A 107 -15.94 -17.62 30.75
CA ILE A 107 -15.32 -16.29 30.61
C ILE A 107 -14.20 -16.18 31.63
N TYR A 108 -14.47 -16.57 32.87
CA TYR A 108 -13.56 -16.41 34.01
C TYR A 108 -12.70 -17.65 34.28
N LYS A 109 -13.16 -18.84 33.89
CA LYS A 109 -12.46 -20.11 34.13
C LYS A 109 -12.49 -20.99 32.89
N ALA A 110 -11.40 -21.68 32.55
CA ALA A 110 -11.44 -22.64 31.45
C ALA A 110 -12.46 -23.75 31.73
N SER A 111 -13.21 -24.15 30.70
CA SER A 111 -14.15 -25.26 30.72
C SER A 111 -13.54 -26.41 29.90
N GLU A 112 -13.02 -27.43 30.58
CA GLU A 112 -12.40 -28.58 29.92
C GLU A 112 -13.47 -29.44 29.22
N GLY A 113 -13.20 -29.85 27.97
CA GLY A 113 -14.02 -30.80 27.19
C GLY A 113 -15.25 -30.23 26.48
N SER A 114 -15.71 -29.02 26.80
CA SER A 114 -16.87 -28.41 26.14
C SER A 114 -16.58 -27.94 24.71
N GLU A 115 -15.31 -27.75 24.35
CA GLU A 115 -14.90 -27.30 23.01
C GLU A 115 -14.89 -28.43 21.96
N ASP A 116 -14.93 -29.68 22.43
CA ASP A 116 -14.87 -30.89 21.62
C ASP A 116 -16.24 -31.39 21.13
N SER A 117 -17.34 -30.72 21.51
CA SER A 117 -18.70 -31.12 21.12
C SER A 117 -19.21 -30.32 19.91
N ARG A 118 -19.34 -30.98 18.75
CA ARG A 118 -19.99 -30.38 17.55
C ARG A 118 -21.47 -30.14 17.79
N GLU A 119 -22.13 -31.08 18.46
CA GLU A 119 -23.56 -31.05 18.76
C GLU A 119 -23.92 -29.85 19.63
N ASP A 120 -23.05 -29.49 20.58
CA ASP A 120 -23.25 -28.32 21.44
C ASP A 120 -23.21 -27.03 20.65
N GLY A 121 -22.24 -26.87 19.75
CA GLY A 121 -22.14 -25.70 18.88
C GLY A 121 -23.37 -25.53 17.98
N ALA A 122 -23.80 -26.62 17.35
CA ALA A 122 -25.01 -26.64 16.54
C ALA A 122 -26.27 -26.30 17.37
N ARG A 123 -26.39 -26.87 18.58
CA ARG A 123 -27.51 -26.63 19.48
C ARG A 123 -27.60 -25.16 19.91
N GLU A 124 -26.47 -24.50 20.20
CA GLU A 124 -26.46 -23.09 20.58
C GLU A 124 -26.97 -22.17 19.43
N ILE A 125 -26.62 -22.48 18.19
CA ILE A 125 -27.11 -21.73 17.01
C ILE A 125 -28.59 -21.99 16.78
N ALA A 126 -29.02 -23.26 16.82
CA ALA A 126 -30.42 -23.63 16.68
C ALA A 126 -31.32 -23.02 17.77
N ALA A 127 -30.86 -23.01 19.03
CA ALA A 127 -31.59 -22.41 20.15
C ALA A 127 -31.82 -20.90 19.97
N ARG A 128 -30.89 -20.20 19.31
CA ARG A 128 -31.02 -18.77 18.98
C ARG A 128 -31.83 -18.51 17.71
N LYS A 129 -32.24 -19.57 17.01
CA LYS A 129 -33.00 -19.50 15.74
C LYS A 129 -32.27 -18.59 14.75
N ALA A 130 -31.00 -18.85 14.50
CA ALA A 130 -30.28 -18.10 13.47
C ALA A 130 -30.97 -18.31 12.11
N GLY A 131 -30.87 -17.35 11.20
CA GLY A 131 -31.55 -17.46 9.91
C GLY A 131 -30.89 -16.65 8.81
N PRO A 132 -31.55 -16.51 7.64
CA PRO A 132 -31.02 -15.81 6.47
C PRO A 132 -30.66 -14.34 6.72
N SER A 133 -31.29 -13.72 7.72
CA SER A 133 -31.02 -12.33 8.11
C SER A 133 -29.87 -12.21 9.11
N ASP A 134 -29.32 -13.31 9.62
CA ASP A 134 -28.26 -13.31 10.63
C ASP A 134 -26.90 -13.66 10.02
N MET A 135 -25.83 -13.36 10.77
CA MET A 135 -24.45 -13.70 10.44
C MET A 135 -23.80 -14.44 11.60
N VAL A 136 -23.03 -15.50 11.32
CA VAL A 136 -22.31 -16.28 12.32
C VAL A 136 -20.82 -16.29 11.99
N ILE A 137 -19.99 -15.87 12.95
CA ILE A 137 -18.54 -15.76 12.81
C ILE A 137 -17.87 -16.73 13.77
N GLY A 138 -17.27 -17.79 13.23
CA GLY A 138 -16.55 -18.79 13.99
C GLY A 138 -15.08 -18.40 14.19
N ILE A 139 -14.61 -18.40 15.43
CA ILE A 139 -13.27 -17.97 15.80
C ILE A 139 -12.53 -19.16 16.43
N ALA A 140 -11.49 -19.65 15.75
CA ALA A 140 -10.70 -20.79 16.22
C ALA A 140 -9.26 -20.72 15.70
N SER A 141 -8.29 -20.48 16.58
CA SER A 141 -6.87 -20.40 16.20
C SER A 141 -6.40 -21.63 15.43
N SER A 142 -6.69 -22.83 15.91
CA SER A 142 -6.26 -24.08 15.26
C SER A 142 -7.03 -24.41 13.97
N GLY A 143 -8.15 -23.72 13.71
CA GLY A 143 -9.10 -24.08 12.65
C GLY A 143 -9.81 -25.43 12.86
N ARG A 144 -9.61 -26.08 14.01
CA ARG A 144 -10.06 -27.47 14.26
C ARG A 144 -11.08 -27.64 15.38
N THR A 145 -11.40 -26.59 16.13
CA THR A 145 -12.31 -26.65 17.28
C THR A 145 -13.69 -27.20 16.90
N PRO A 146 -14.09 -28.40 17.37
CA PRO A 146 -15.34 -29.05 16.99
C PRO A 146 -16.60 -28.21 17.28
N PHE A 147 -16.68 -27.56 18.44
CA PHE A 147 -17.78 -26.67 18.79
C PHE A 147 -18.01 -25.57 17.74
N VAL A 148 -16.93 -24.93 17.26
CA VAL A 148 -17.02 -23.86 16.27
C VAL A 148 -17.45 -24.41 14.90
N ALA A 149 -16.91 -25.56 14.49
CA ALA A 149 -17.30 -26.20 13.24
C ALA A 149 -18.78 -26.60 13.24
N GLY A 150 -19.29 -27.17 14.35
CA GLY A 150 -20.70 -27.52 14.50
C GLY A 150 -21.64 -26.32 14.45
N ALA A 151 -21.24 -25.20 15.06
CA ALA A 151 -21.99 -23.95 15.01
C ALA A 151 -22.08 -23.38 13.58
N LEU A 152 -20.97 -23.32 12.85
CA LEU A 152 -20.95 -22.85 11.47
C LEU A 152 -21.75 -23.75 10.53
N ALA A 153 -21.64 -25.07 10.68
CA ALA A 153 -22.41 -26.03 9.89
C ALA A 153 -23.92 -25.85 10.07
N GLU A 154 -24.38 -25.66 11.31
CA GLU A 154 -25.81 -25.42 11.58
C GLU A 154 -26.26 -24.03 11.09
N ALA A 155 -25.42 -23.00 11.22
CA ALA A 155 -25.70 -21.66 10.69
C ALA A 155 -25.87 -21.68 9.16
N ARG A 156 -24.98 -22.39 8.45
CA ARG A 156 -25.05 -22.58 7.00
C ARG A 156 -26.32 -23.32 6.58
N LYS A 157 -26.70 -24.38 7.32
CA LYS A 157 -27.96 -25.11 7.11
C LYS A 157 -29.18 -24.21 7.30
N GLN A 158 -29.12 -23.25 8.24
CA GLN A 158 -30.14 -22.22 8.47
C GLN A 158 -30.03 -21.02 7.50
N ARG A 159 -29.09 -21.06 6.54
CA ARG A 159 -28.82 -20.05 5.52
C ARG A 159 -28.32 -18.70 6.06
N ALA A 160 -27.82 -18.66 7.29
CA ALA A 160 -27.11 -17.50 7.80
C ALA A 160 -25.77 -17.33 7.06
N LYS A 161 -25.30 -16.09 6.89
CA LYS A 161 -23.97 -15.81 6.34
C LYS A 161 -22.91 -16.34 7.32
N THR A 162 -21.91 -17.08 6.84
CA THR A 162 -20.89 -17.67 7.71
C THR A 162 -19.48 -17.16 7.43
N VAL A 163 -18.74 -16.79 8.48
CA VAL A 163 -17.33 -16.36 8.40
C VAL A 163 -16.48 -17.19 9.35
N ALA A 164 -15.28 -17.59 8.93
CA ALA A 164 -14.29 -18.24 9.79
C ALA A 164 -13.05 -17.36 9.97
N ILE A 165 -12.67 -17.11 11.23
CA ILE A 165 -11.40 -16.47 11.60
C ILE A 165 -10.48 -17.56 12.20
N VAL A 166 -9.47 -17.97 11.44
CA VAL A 166 -8.64 -19.14 11.77
C VAL A 166 -7.15 -18.88 11.57
N GLY A 167 -6.29 -19.53 12.37
CA GLY A 167 -4.83 -19.53 12.15
C GLY A 167 -4.36 -20.60 11.17
N ASP A 168 -5.18 -21.62 10.93
CA ASP A 168 -4.91 -22.71 10.01
C ASP A 168 -6.16 -23.07 9.18
N THR A 169 -6.05 -22.98 7.86
CA THR A 169 -7.15 -23.23 6.92
C THR A 169 -7.34 -24.70 6.58
N SER A 170 -6.46 -25.59 7.03
CA SER A 170 -6.56 -27.04 6.78
C SER A 170 -7.64 -27.72 7.63
N GLY A 171 -8.10 -27.06 8.71
CA GLY A 171 -9.06 -27.60 9.66
C GLY A 171 -10.52 -27.54 9.19
N PRO A 172 -11.42 -28.29 9.83
CA PRO A 172 -12.84 -28.34 9.49
C PRO A 172 -13.57 -27.00 9.61
N VAL A 173 -13.15 -26.09 10.51
CA VAL A 173 -13.84 -24.81 10.71
C VAL A 173 -13.87 -23.98 9.42
N ALA A 174 -12.75 -23.94 8.69
CA ALA A 174 -12.64 -23.19 7.44
C ALA A 174 -13.57 -23.73 6.34
N LYS A 175 -13.88 -25.04 6.36
CA LYS A 175 -14.72 -25.69 5.34
C LYS A 175 -16.20 -25.39 5.49
N GLU A 176 -16.64 -25.00 6.68
CA GLU A 176 -18.04 -24.72 6.98
C GLU A 176 -18.42 -23.25 6.70
N ALA A 177 -17.44 -22.37 6.45
CA ALA A 177 -17.64 -20.94 6.25
C ALA A 177 -17.73 -20.51 4.77
N ASP A 178 -18.54 -19.50 4.49
CA ASP A 178 -18.65 -18.86 3.18
C ASP A 178 -17.49 -17.90 2.90
N LEU A 179 -16.90 -17.31 3.95
CA LEU A 179 -15.75 -16.43 3.89
C LEU A 179 -14.73 -16.80 4.96
N ILE A 180 -13.45 -16.86 4.59
CA ILE A 180 -12.35 -17.22 5.48
C ILE A 180 -11.42 -16.02 5.64
N ILE A 181 -11.08 -15.69 6.88
CA ILE A 181 -10.07 -14.71 7.27
C ILE A 181 -8.96 -15.47 8.00
N ALA A 182 -7.77 -15.55 7.40
CA ALA A 182 -6.70 -16.41 7.93
C ALA A 182 -5.31 -15.74 8.03
N PRO A 183 -5.11 -14.78 8.96
CA PRO A 183 -3.83 -14.09 9.14
C PRO A 183 -2.69 -15.09 9.44
N GLN A 184 -1.69 -15.14 8.56
CA GLN A 184 -0.57 -16.09 8.69
C GLN A 184 0.51 -15.55 9.64
N VAL A 185 0.31 -15.72 10.94
CA VAL A 185 1.23 -15.20 11.99
C VAL A 185 2.45 -16.09 12.28
N GLY A 186 2.47 -17.32 11.74
CA GLY A 186 3.54 -18.30 11.98
C GLY A 186 3.53 -18.95 13.37
N PRO A 187 4.53 -19.80 13.69
CA PRO A 187 4.62 -20.53 14.96
C PRO A 187 4.70 -19.61 16.18
N GLU A 188 4.03 -19.97 17.28
CA GLU A 188 4.06 -19.19 18.52
C GLU A 188 5.41 -19.29 19.25
N VAL A 189 5.77 -18.28 20.04
CA VAL A 189 7.02 -18.29 20.84
C VAL A 189 7.08 -19.44 21.84
N VAL A 190 5.92 -19.82 22.38
CA VAL A 190 5.69 -21.08 23.11
C VAL A 190 4.78 -21.91 22.21
N ALA A 191 5.27 -23.04 21.71
CA ALA A 191 4.54 -23.89 20.77
C ALA A 191 3.14 -24.22 21.32
N GLY A 192 2.10 -24.06 20.48
CA GLY A 192 0.70 -24.29 20.86
C GLY A 192 0.05 -23.17 21.69
N SER A 193 0.79 -22.20 22.22
CA SER A 193 0.23 -21.09 23.01
C SER A 193 -0.42 -20.01 22.13
N THR A 194 -1.48 -20.40 21.40
CA THR A 194 -2.21 -19.56 20.45
C THR A 194 -2.94 -18.36 21.07
N ARG A 195 -2.94 -18.23 22.41
CA ARG A 195 -3.38 -17.02 23.10
C ARG A 195 -2.50 -15.78 22.81
N MET A 196 -1.33 -15.99 22.20
CA MET A 196 -0.36 -14.94 21.87
C MET A 196 -0.65 -14.36 20.48
N LYS A 197 0.16 -14.63 19.46
CA LYS A 197 0.01 -13.95 18.16
C LYS A 197 -1.33 -14.23 17.48
N ASN A 198 -1.81 -15.48 17.52
CA ASN A 198 -3.12 -15.82 16.95
C ASN A 198 -4.26 -15.08 17.67
N GLY A 199 -4.20 -15.02 19.01
CA GLY A 199 -5.15 -14.23 19.81
C GLY A 199 -5.08 -12.73 19.48
N THR A 200 -3.87 -12.16 19.37
CA THR A 200 -3.69 -10.76 18.96
C THR A 200 -4.24 -10.51 17.55
N ALA A 201 -4.00 -11.42 16.60
CA ALA A 201 -4.54 -11.34 15.24
C ALA A 201 -6.08 -11.36 15.24
N GLN A 202 -6.69 -12.28 16.01
CA GLN A 202 -8.15 -12.35 16.17
C GLN A 202 -8.71 -11.04 16.72
N LYS A 203 -8.06 -10.46 17.73
CA LYS A 203 -8.46 -9.16 18.28
C LYS A 203 -8.42 -8.06 17.22
N LEU A 204 -7.31 -7.95 16.46
CA LEU A 204 -7.17 -6.94 15.41
C LEU A 204 -8.22 -7.11 14.30
N VAL A 205 -8.45 -8.35 13.86
CA VAL A 205 -9.47 -8.69 12.85
C VAL A 205 -10.85 -8.28 13.35
N LEU A 206 -11.26 -8.70 14.56
CA LEU A 206 -12.59 -8.38 15.09
C LEU A 206 -12.76 -6.87 15.25
N ASN A 207 -11.81 -6.17 15.89
CA ASN A 207 -11.92 -4.73 16.11
C ASN A 207 -11.97 -3.96 14.79
N THR A 208 -11.17 -4.35 13.79
CA THR A 208 -11.17 -3.69 12.48
C THR A 208 -12.48 -3.93 11.74
N MET A 209 -12.94 -5.18 11.72
CA MET A 209 -14.20 -5.58 11.07
C MET A 209 -15.42 -4.91 11.72
N SER A 210 -15.54 -4.98 13.04
CA SER A 210 -16.69 -4.45 13.78
C SER A 210 -16.73 -2.92 13.73
N THR A 211 -15.57 -2.26 13.88
CA THR A 211 -15.44 -0.80 13.73
C THR A 211 -15.80 -0.36 12.31
N ALA A 212 -15.27 -1.03 11.28
CA ALA A 212 -15.57 -0.73 9.89
C ALA A 212 -17.06 -0.92 9.59
N ALA A 213 -17.68 -1.99 10.10
CA ALA A 213 -19.11 -2.23 9.94
C ALA A 213 -19.95 -1.09 10.54
N MET A 214 -19.57 -0.58 11.72
CA MET A 214 -20.27 0.52 12.39
C MET A 214 -20.07 1.88 11.68
N ILE A 215 -18.90 2.09 11.08
CA ILE A 215 -18.63 3.27 10.23
C ILE A 215 -19.50 3.19 8.95
N ILE A 216 -19.55 2.04 8.29
CA ILE A 216 -20.40 1.81 7.10
C ILE A 216 -21.87 2.01 7.46
N ALA A 217 -22.30 1.55 8.64
CA ALA A 217 -23.63 1.75 9.17
C ALA A 217 -23.93 3.21 9.63
N GLY A 218 -22.98 4.14 9.44
CA GLY A 218 -23.17 5.56 9.66
C GLY A 218 -23.18 5.99 11.13
N ARG A 219 -22.57 5.20 12.03
CA ARG A 219 -22.53 5.45 13.49
C ARG A 219 -21.41 6.38 13.93
N THR A 220 -20.60 6.86 12.99
CA THR A 220 -19.59 7.89 13.22
C THR A 220 -19.92 9.15 12.41
N TYR A 221 -19.31 10.26 12.79
CA TYR A 221 -19.26 11.46 11.97
C TYR A 221 -17.80 11.86 11.80
N SER A 222 -17.28 11.81 10.57
CA SER A 222 -15.82 11.81 10.37
C SER A 222 -15.18 10.67 11.19
N ASN A 223 -14.10 10.97 11.91
CA ASN A 223 -13.45 10.08 12.88
C ASN A 223 -14.00 10.21 14.31
N LEU A 224 -15.14 10.88 14.50
CA LEU A 224 -15.74 11.12 15.82
C LEU A 224 -16.80 10.07 16.15
N MET A 225 -16.78 9.63 17.41
CA MET A 225 -17.68 8.63 18.00
C MET A 225 -19.06 9.25 18.31
N ALA A 226 -19.75 9.70 17.26
CA ALA A 226 -20.99 10.46 17.36
C ALA A 226 -22.24 9.60 17.58
N GLY A 227 -22.15 8.27 17.44
CA GLY A 227 -23.25 7.32 17.70
C GLY A 227 -23.36 6.83 19.15
N THR A 228 -22.53 7.35 20.06
CA THR A 228 -22.51 6.93 21.47
C THR A 228 -23.68 7.51 22.26
N ALA A 229 -24.24 6.71 23.17
CA ALA A 229 -25.17 7.17 24.20
C ALA A 229 -24.42 7.42 25.53
N PRO A 230 -24.18 8.67 25.96
CA PRO A 230 -23.42 8.96 27.17
C PRO A 230 -24.20 8.56 28.44
N ARG A 231 -23.68 7.60 29.21
CA ARG A 231 -24.30 7.09 30.45
C ARG A 231 -23.64 7.57 31.76
N ASN A 232 -22.62 8.42 31.67
CA ASN A 232 -21.91 8.96 32.84
C ASN A 232 -21.33 10.35 32.54
N THR A 233 -20.94 11.07 33.59
CA THR A 233 -20.37 12.44 33.52
C THR A 233 -19.13 12.53 32.64
N LYS A 234 -18.26 11.51 32.63
CA LYS A 234 -17.08 11.47 31.75
C LYS A 234 -17.48 11.40 30.27
N LEU A 235 -18.50 10.61 29.93
CA LEU A 235 -19.02 10.49 28.57
C LEU A 235 -19.78 11.74 28.14
N ALA A 236 -20.49 12.41 29.04
CA ALA A 236 -21.12 13.72 28.77
C ALA A 236 -20.07 14.78 28.40
N GLY A 237 -18.98 14.91 29.17
CA GLY A 237 -17.88 15.83 28.82
C GLY A 237 -17.16 15.47 27.51
N ARG A 238 -17.16 14.20 27.11
CA ARG A 238 -16.67 13.77 25.79
C ARG A 238 -17.64 14.17 24.67
N ALA A 239 -18.94 14.01 24.89
CA ALA A 239 -19.97 14.40 23.93
C ALA A 239 -19.88 15.89 23.57
N LEU A 240 -19.75 16.77 24.56
CA LEU A 240 -19.59 18.21 24.34
C LEU A 240 -18.36 18.52 23.46
N ARG A 241 -17.20 17.92 23.75
CA ARG A 241 -15.99 18.07 22.92
C ARG A 241 -16.19 17.60 21.48
N ILE A 242 -16.87 16.46 21.30
CA ILE A 242 -17.19 15.94 19.95
C ILE A 242 -18.04 16.94 19.18
N LEU A 243 -19.07 17.50 19.82
CA LEU A 243 -19.98 18.45 19.19
C LEU A 243 -19.28 19.77 18.87
N THR A 244 -18.47 20.31 19.78
CA THR A 244 -17.66 21.51 19.53
C THR A 244 -16.71 21.30 18.35
N GLU A 245 -15.94 20.21 18.34
CA GLU A 245 -15.02 19.89 17.24
C GLU A 245 -15.75 19.70 15.90
N ALA A 246 -16.89 19.00 15.91
CA ALA A 246 -17.63 18.70 14.69
C ALA A 246 -18.34 19.90 14.06
N THR A 247 -18.67 20.93 14.86
CA THR A 247 -19.56 22.02 14.45
C THR A 247 -18.93 23.41 14.52
N GLY A 248 -17.84 23.58 15.27
CA GLY A 248 -17.21 24.88 15.52
C GLY A 248 -18.04 25.83 16.39
N LYS A 249 -19.10 25.33 17.05
CA LYS A 249 -20.01 26.13 17.89
C LYS A 249 -19.43 26.34 19.28
N THR A 250 -19.91 27.39 19.97
CA THR A 250 -19.42 27.72 21.31
C THR A 250 -19.87 26.69 22.34
N ALA A 251 -19.17 26.60 23.47
CA ALA A 251 -19.53 25.67 24.56
C ALA A 251 -20.98 25.87 25.02
N ASP A 252 -21.40 27.11 25.25
CA ASP A 252 -22.77 27.45 25.68
C ASP A 252 -23.85 27.06 24.66
N GLU A 253 -23.55 27.19 23.36
CA GLU A 253 -24.46 26.75 22.30
C GLU A 253 -24.56 25.23 22.24
N VAL A 254 -23.42 24.55 22.34
CA VAL A 254 -23.34 23.09 22.32
C VAL A 254 -24.03 22.49 23.53
N GLU A 255 -23.80 23.01 24.73
CA GLU A 255 -24.40 22.52 25.98
C GLU A 255 -25.93 22.60 25.92
N ARG A 256 -26.47 23.77 25.55
CA ARG A 256 -27.90 23.98 25.42
C ARG A 256 -28.54 23.02 24.42
N VAL A 257 -27.99 22.90 23.20
CA VAL A 257 -28.57 22.02 22.18
C VAL A 257 -28.41 20.54 22.56
N PHE A 258 -27.33 20.19 23.26
CA PHE A 258 -27.12 18.83 23.76
C PHE A 258 -28.12 18.46 24.88
N GLU A 259 -28.44 19.39 25.78
CA GLU A 259 -29.51 19.24 26.77
C GLU A 259 -30.89 19.11 26.10
N ASP A 260 -31.19 19.98 25.14
CA ASP A 260 -32.44 19.93 24.37
C ASP A 260 -32.59 18.60 23.61
N ALA A 261 -31.48 18.05 23.10
CA ALA A 261 -31.40 16.74 22.47
C ALA A 261 -31.40 15.56 23.47
N GLN A 262 -31.63 15.82 24.76
CA GLN A 262 -31.67 14.81 25.82
C GLN A 262 -30.41 13.93 25.88
N GLY A 263 -29.25 14.51 25.54
CA GLY A 263 -27.97 13.83 25.54
C GLY A 263 -27.68 12.98 24.30
N ASP A 264 -28.49 13.04 23.25
CA ASP A 264 -28.21 12.37 21.98
C ASP A 264 -27.23 13.20 21.13
N ILE A 265 -26.02 12.66 20.94
CA ILE A 265 -24.93 13.32 20.20
C ILE A 265 -25.30 13.48 18.73
N GLY A 266 -25.92 12.47 18.11
CA GLY A 266 -26.28 12.50 16.69
C GLY A 266 -27.31 13.59 16.40
N VAL A 267 -28.36 13.65 17.21
CA VAL A 267 -29.42 14.68 17.10
C VAL A 267 -28.85 16.08 17.34
N ALA A 268 -28.08 16.27 18.41
CA ALA A 268 -27.44 17.55 18.71
C ALA A 268 -26.52 18.00 17.57
N LEU A 269 -25.71 17.08 17.02
CA LEU A 269 -24.81 17.36 15.89
C LEU A 269 -25.58 17.80 14.65
N ILE A 270 -26.67 17.11 14.29
CA ILE A 270 -27.49 17.46 13.13
C ILE A 270 -28.10 18.85 13.31
N SER A 271 -28.66 19.14 14.49
CA SER A 271 -29.25 20.44 14.80
C SER A 271 -28.21 21.56 14.71
N LEU A 272 -27.08 21.43 15.42
CA LEU A 272 -25.99 22.41 15.43
C LEU A 272 -25.38 22.66 14.05
N ALA A 273 -25.26 21.60 13.23
CA ALA A 273 -24.62 21.68 11.91
C ALA A 273 -25.53 22.22 10.80
N SER A 274 -26.86 22.19 10.96
CA SER A 274 -27.83 22.53 9.91
C SER A 274 -28.77 23.68 10.25
N GLY A 275 -28.95 24.01 11.54
CA GLY A 275 -29.95 24.95 12.01
C GLY A 275 -31.35 24.35 12.17
N ALA A 276 -31.54 23.05 11.90
CA ALA A 276 -32.80 22.34 12.17
C ALA A 276 -33.11 22.31 13.68
N SER A 277 -34.39 22.30 14.05
CA SER A 277 -34.79 22.07 15.44
C SER A 277 -34.38 20.66 15.90
N VAL A 278 -34.23 20.44 17.20
CA VAL A 278 -33.93 19.11 17.77
C VAL A 278 -34.96 18.06 17.33
N SER A 279 -36.24 18.43 17.27
CA SER A 279 -37.30 17.53 16.78
C SER A 279 -37.15 17.15 15.30
N GLN A 280 -36.79 18.12 14.45
CA GLN A 280 -36.49 17.88 13.04
C GLN A 280 -35.24 17.02 12.86
N ALA A 281 -34.18 17.31 13.62
CA ALA A 281 -32.94 16.56 13.62
C ALA A 281 -33.15 15.10 14.04
N SER A 282 -33.97 14.86 15.06
CA SER A 282 -34.36 13.52 15.51
C SER A 282 -35.10 12.74 14.42
N ALA A 283 -36.13 13.35 13.81
CA ALA A 283 -36.88 12.73 12.72
C ALA A 283 -35.99 12.41 11.50
N LEU A 284 -35.05 13.31 11.17
CA LEU A 284 -34.09 13.10 10.08
C LEU A 284 -33.10 11.97 10.37
N LEU A 285 -32.65 11.85 11.61
CA LEU A 285 -31.77 10.77 12.03
C LEU A 285 -32.49 9.42 11.90
N GLU A 286 -33.76 9.36 12.30
CA GLU A 286 -34.62 8.18 12.14
C GLU A 286 -34.86 7.86 10.65
N GLU A 287 -35.22 8.84 9.82
CA GLU A 287 -35.39 8.71 8.36
C GLU A 287 -34.12 8.14 7.69
N CYS A 288 -32.95 8.49 8.22
CA CYS A 288 -31.66 8.01 7.70
C CYS A 288 -31.20 6.68 8.32
N GLY A 289 -32.05 5.97 9.07
CA GLY A 289 -31.68 4.72 9.74
C GLY A 289 -30.59 4.89 10.81
N GLY A 290 -30.41 6.11 11.31
CA GLY A 290 -29.35 6.48 12.25
C GLY A 290 -28.01 6.84 11.61
N ALA A 291 -27.92 6.98 10.28
CA ALA A 291 -26.70 7.40 9.59
C ALA A 291 -26.46 8.92 9.74
N ILE A 292 -25.59 9.30 10.67
CA ILE A 292 -25.43 10.69 11.13
C ILE A 292 -25.00 11.63 10.00
N ARG A 293 -23.97 11.25 9.23
CA ARG A 293 -23.49 12.07 8.09
C ARG A 293 -24.58 12.31 7.05
N LYS A 294 -25.38 11.29 6.74
CA LYS A 294 -26.49 11.37 5.78
C LYS A 294 -27.57 12.32 6.28
N ALA A 295 -27.94 12.20 7.56
CA ALA A 295 -28.92 13.08 8.19
C ALA A 295 -28.44 14.55 8.22
N VAL A 296 -27.15 14.81 8.50
CA VAL A 296 -26.59 16.17 8.43
C VAL A 296 -26.70 16.78 7.03
N LEU A 297 -26.38 16.01 5.97
CA LEU A 297 -26.46 16.50 4.60
C LEU A 297 -27.91 16.81 4.20
N LEU A 298 -28.84 15.90 4.53
CA LEU A 298 -30.26 16.09 4.28
C LEU A 298 -30.84 17.28 5.06
N ALA A 299 -30.40 17.47 6.31
CA ALA A 299 -30.79 18.60 7.13
C ALA A 299 -30.30 19.93 6.54
N LYS A 300 -29.06 19.99 6.06
CA LYS A 300 -28.51 21.19 5.41
C LYS A 300 -29.25 21.54 4.13
N GLU A 301 -29.67 20.54 3.35
CA GLU A 301 -30.49 20.76 2.15
C GLU A 301 -31.88 21.32 2.49
N ARG A 302 -32.54 20.77 3.52
CA ARG A 302 -33.91 21.16 3.91
C ARG A 302 -33.98 22.46 4.71
N TYR A 303 -32.96 22.76 5.51
CA TYR A 303 -33.01 23.81 6.54
C TYR A 303 -31.82 24.79 6.52
N GLY A 304 -30.79 24.52 5.70
CA GLY A 304 -29.65 25.42 5.57
C GLY A 304 -30.02 26.71 4.86
N GLY A 305 -29.92 27.84 5.54
CA GLY A 305 -30.06 29.15 4.93
C GLY A 305 -29.05 29.35 3.80
N ARG A 306 -29.51 29.78 2.61
CA ARG A 306 -28.64 30.14 1.49
C ARG A 306 -27.70 31.27 1.91
N SER A 307 -26.41 30.96 2.10
CA SER A 307 -25.33 31.94 2.07
C SER A 307 -24.80 32.05 0.64
N ALA A 308 -24.70 33.27 0.12
CA ALA A 308 -24.21 33.56 -1.22
C ALA A 308 -22.68 33.49 -1.27
N SER A 309 -22.11 32.30 -1.46
CA SER A 309 -20.70 32.16 -1.90
C SER A 309 -20.28 30.79 -2.46
N ASP A 310 -21.18 29.81 -2.64
CA ASP A 310 -20.76 28.47 -3.08
C ASP A 310 -21.20 28.17 -4.53
N SER A 311 -20.19 28.03 -5.40
CA SER A 311 -20.29 27.74 -6.84
C SER A 311 -20.86 26.33 -7.11
N PRO A 312 -21.64 26.12 -8.20
CA PRO A 312 -22.42 24.90 -8.42
C PRO A 312 -21.58 23.77 -9.02
N ALA A 313 -20.92 22.98 -8.17
CA ALA A 313 -20.28 21.72 -8.58
C ALA A 313 -20.71 20.48 -7.76
N ALA A 314 -21.55 20.65 -6.73
CA ALA A 314 -21.97 19.55 -5.84
C ALA A 314 -23.40 19.04 -6.08
N ALA A 315 -24.16 19.63 -7.01
CA ALA A 315 -25.59 19.33 -7.21
C ALA A 315 -25.92 18.28 -8.29
N GLN A 316 -24.93 17.56 -8.84
CA GLN A 316 -25.15 16.54 -9.89
C GLN A 316 -24.74 15.11 -9.49
N MET A 317 -24.87 14.73 -8.22
CA MET A 317 -24.64 13.34 -7.77
C MET A 317 -25.79 12.69 -6.97
N LEU A 318 -26.97 13.32 -6.86
CA LEU A 318 -28.00 12.89 -5.90
C LEU A 318 -29.38 12.49 -6.47
N THR A 319 -29.53 12.20 -7.77
CA THR A 319 -30.84 11.78 -8.32
C THR A 319 -30.83 10.59 -9.29
N ALA A 320 -30.06 9.53 -9.01
CA ALA A 320 -30.24 8.25 -9.72
C ALA A 320 -30.28 7.05 -8.74
N PRO A 321 -31.34 6.22 -8.74
CA PRO A 321 -31.40 4.97 -7.98
C PRO A 321 -30.55 3.87 -8.66
N PRO A 322 -30.19 2.78 -7.97
CA PRO A 322 -29.49 1.67 -8.60
C PRO A 322 -30.42 0.96 -9.60
N PRO A 323 -29.93 0.50 -10.76
CA PRO A 323 -30.78 -0.23 -11.70
C PRO A 323 -31.02 -1.65 -11.18
N SER A 324 -32.30 -2.03 -11.10
CA SER A 324 -32.74 -3.42 -10.98
C SER A 324 -32.67 -4.11 -12.35
N ALA A 325 -32.18 -5.35 -12.36
CA ALA A 325 -32.36 -6.27 -13.49
C ALA A 325 -33.86 -6.52 -13.70
N GLU A 326 -34.29 -6.68 -14.95
CA GLU A 326 -35.70 -6.89 -15.38
C GLU A 326 -36.56 -5.63 -15.54
N ALA A 327 -36.26 -4.78 -16.53
CA ALA A 327 -37.26 -4.13 -17.40
C ALA A 327 -36.58 -3.15 -18.36
N GLN A 328 -36.44 -3.54 -19.62
CA GLN A 328 -36.63 -2.72 -20.84
C GLN A 328 -36.01 -3.46 -22.04
N VAL A 329 -36.66 -4.57 -22.39
CA VAL A 329 -36.77 -4.99 -23.78
C VAL A 329 -38.01 -4.26 -24.32
N THR A 330 -37.90 -3.73 -25.54
CA THR A 330 -38.93 -3.14 -26.41
C THR A 330 -38.97 -1.60 -26.52
N ALA A 331 -38.95 -1.18 -27.80
CA ALA A 331 -39.32 0.11 -28.37
C ALA A 331 -38.28 1.26 -28.34
N ALA A 332 -37.39 1.27 -29.34
CA ALA A 332 -37.30 2.38 -30.31
C ALA A 332 -36.25 2.03 -31.39
N SER A 333 -36.70 1.31 -32.41
CA SER A 333 -36.08 1.28 -33.73
C SER A 333 -36.38 2.59 -34.44
N GLU A 334 -35.35 3.27 -34.95
CA GLU A 334 -35.20 3.68 -36.37
C GLU A 334 -34.27 4.91 -36.54
N ALA A 335 -33.34 4.74 -37.49
CA ALA A 335 -32.61 5.74 -38.26
C ALA A 335 -31.55 6.64 -37.56
N CYS A 336 -30.27 6.27 -37.65
CA CYS A 336 -29.37 6.76 -38.71
C CYS A 336 -27.94 6.19 -38.50
N THR A 337 -27.44 5.46 -39.48
CA THR A 337 -26.23 4.63 -39.43
C THR A 337 -24.96 5.39 -39.82
N VAL A 338 -23.95 5.40 -38.94
CA VAL A 338 -22.53 5.57 -39.33
C VAL A 338 -21.77 4.36 -38.78
N PRO A 339 -21.02 3.59 -39.61
CA PRO A 339 -20.42 2.34 -39.18
C PRO A 339 -19.21 2.59 -38.27
N VAL A 340 -19.34 2.26 -37.00
CA VAL A 340 -18.24 2.13 -36.03
C VAL A 340 -17.59 0.75 -36.24
N PRO A 341 -16.25 0.65 -36.39
CA PRO A 341 -15.57 -0.63 -36.49
C PRO A 341 -15.76 -1.45 -35.20
N PRO A 342 -15.82 -2.80 -35.27
CA PRO A 342 -16.16 -3.62 -34.12
C PRO A 342 -15.16 -3.39 -32.97
N ALA A 343 -15.71 -3.12 -31.79
CA ALA A 343 -14.97 -2.97 -30.56
C ALA A 343 -14.12 -4.23 -30.29
N ALA A 344 -12.84 -4.02 -30.03
CA ALA A 344 -11.96 -5.07 -29.55
C ALA A 344 -12.57 -5.70 -28.27
N PRO A 345 -12.54 -7.04 -28.13
CA PRO A 345 -13.07 -7.68 -26.94
C PRO A 345 -12.35 -7.16 -25.69
N SER A 346 -13.13 -6.80 -24.67
CA SER A 346 -12.64 -6.42 -23.35
C SER A 346 -11.63 -7.46 -22.86
N PRO A 347 -10.43 -7.06 -22.38
CA PRO A 347 -9.49 -8.02 -21.85
C PRO A 347 -10.12 -8.69 -20.63
N SER A 348 -10.43 -9.97 -20.77
CA SER A 348 -10.53 -10.89 -19.64
C SER A 348 -9.32 -10.65 -18.75
N ALA A 349 -9.56 -10.26 -17.50
CA ALA A 349 -8.49 -10.12 -16.51
C ALA A 349 -7.89 -11.51 -16.26
N ALA A 350 -6.89 -11.86 -17.06
CA ALA A 350 -6.03 -12.99 -16.77
C ALA A 350 -5.49 -12.80 -15.34
N PRO A 351 -5.44 -13.85 -14.51
CA PRO A 351 -4.83 -13.75 -13.19
C PRO A 351 -3.40 -13.25 -13.37
N VAL A 352 -3.06 -12.11 -12.76
CA VAL A 352 -1.69 -11.59 -12.73
C VAL A 352 -0.82 -12.71 -12.12
N PRO A 353 0.12 -13.30 -12.87
CA PRO A 353 0.93 -14.38 -12.35
C PRO A 353 1.69 -13.89 -11.12
N SER A 354 1.72 -14.71 -10.06
CA SER A 354 2.43 -14.39 -8.84
C SER A 354 3.92 -14.33 -9.12
N LEU A 355 4.58 -13.25 -8.68
CA LEU A 355 6.04 -13.13 -8.70
C LEU A 355 6.68 -14.38 -8.08
N PRO A 356 7.47 -15.19 -8.83
CA PRO A 356 8.08 -16.38 -8.29
C PRO A 356 9.05 -16.02 -7.15
N MET A 357 8.79 -16.53 -5.96
CA MET A 357 9.59 -16.27 -4.75
C MET A 357 10.33 -17.53 -4.31
N GLY A 358 11.57 -17.39 -3.83
CA GLY A 358 12.36 -18.53 -3.34
C GLY A 358 13.50 -18.16 -2.39
N HIS A 359 14.27 -19.17 -2.01
CA HIS A 359 15.52 -19.05 -1.26
C HIS A 359 16.73 -19.20 -2.19
N ALA A 360 17.91 -18.76 -1.72
CA ALA A 360 19.14 -18.79 -2.50
C ALA A 360 19.47 -20.18 -3.10
N GLN A 361 19.31 -21.23 -2.28
CA GLN A 361 19.57 -22.61 -2.68
C GLN A 361 18.62 -23.12 -3.79
N ASP A 362 17.42 -22.57 -3.88
CA ASP A 362 16.40 -23.00 -4.85
C ASP A 362 16.74 -22.55 -6.27
N VAL A 363 17.61 -21.54 -6.38
CA VAL A 363 17.98 -20.89 -7.65
C VAL A 363 19.47 -21.04 -7.97
N GLY A 364 20.21 -21.84 -7.19
CA GLY A 364 21.64 -22.12 -7.43
C GLY A 364 22.61 -21.06 -6.89
N LEU A 365 22.14 -20.10 -6.08
CA LEU A 365 23.01 -19.14 -5.40
C LEU A 365 23.61 -19.76 -4.12
N ASP A 366 24.84 -19.37 -3.76
CA ASP A 366 25.45 -19.73 -2.49
C ASP A 366 24.74 -19.03 -1.31
N PRO A 367 24.02 -19.76 -0.44
CA PRO A 367 23.28 -19.16 0.67
C PRO A 367 24.18 -18.36 1.62
N ALA A 368 25.41 -18.81 1.86
CA ALA A 368 26.33 -18.13 2.76
C ALA A 368 26.78 -16.76 2.19
N GLN A 369 26.92 -16.66 0.87
CA GLN A 369 27.23 -15.38 0.21
C GLN A 369 26.01 -14.45 0.18
N VAL A 370 24.81 -15.00 -0.04
CA VAL A 370 23.57 -14.22 0.03
C VAL A 370 23.37 -13.62 1.43
N GLU A 371 23.60 -14.39 2.49
CA GLU A 371 23.54 -13.86 3.86
C GLU A 371 24.63 -12.81 4.13
N ARG A 372 25.84 -12.98 3.56
CA ARG A 372 26.86 -11.91 3.60
C ARG A 372 26.41 -10.65 2.88
N ALA A 373 25.71 -10.77 1.74
CA ALA A 373 25.16 -9.62 1.03
C ALA A 373 24.16 -8.86 1.92
N PHE A 374 23.19 -9.55 2.52
CA PHE A 374 22.24 -8.93 3.45
C PHE A 374 22.92 -8.36 4.71
N ALA A 375 23.97 -9.00 5.21
CA ALA A 375 24.75 -8.48 6.34
C ALA A 375 25.51 -7.17 6.01
N THR A 376 25.83 -6.89 4.73
CA THR A 376 26.38 -5.56 4.36
C THR A 376 25.34 -4.47 4.58
N VAL A 377 24.08 -4.72 4.20
CA VAL A 377 22.95 -3.81 4.40
C VAL A 377 22.67 -3.63 5.89
N ALA A 378 22.56 -4.74 6.64
CA ALA A 378 22.32 -4.69 8.08
C ALA A 378 23.37 -3.85 8.83
N ARG A 379 24.67 -4.01 8.50
CA ARG A 379 25.75 -3.21 9.11
C ARG A 379 25.66 -1.72 8.79
N ALA A 380 25.28 -1.37 7.56
CA ALA A 380 25.13 0.03 7.17
C ALA A 380 23.90 0.70 7.83
N VAL A 381 22.86 -0.08 8.10
CA VAL A 381 21.66 0.37 8.81
C VAL A 381 21.91 0.47 10.32
N GLY A 382 22.68 -0.45 10.91
CA GLY A 382 23.11 -0.40 12.31
C GLY A 382 21.94 -0.27 13.28
N ASP A 383 20.98 -1.21 13.20
CA ASP A 383 19.71 -1.20 13.96
C ASP A 383 18.85 0.06 13.78
N GLY A 384 19.11 0.81 12.69
CA GLY A 384 18.41 2.03 12.32
C GLY A 384 18.99 3.31 12.92
N GLU A 385 20.07 3.19 13.70
CA GLU A 385 20.85 4.31 14.23
C GLU A 385 22.07 4.64 13.35
N GLY A 386 22.33 3.84 12.31
CA GLY A 386 23.36 4.09 11.31
C GLY A 386 23.04 5.27 10.37
N PRO A 387 23.95 5.54 9.41
CA PRO A 387 23.78 6.60 8.40
C PRO A 387 22.66 6.31 7.39
N ILE A 388 22.06 5.12 7.43
CA ILE A 388 20.91 4.73 6.62
C ILE A 388 19.81 4.26 7.58
N PRO A 389 18.76 5.07 7.83
CA PRO A 389 17.77 4.73 8.85
C PRO A 389 17.03 3.42 8.58
N GLY A 390 16.66 3.16 7.33
CA GLY A 390 15.98 1.94 6.92
C GLY A 390 16.28 1.53 5.48
N ALA A 391 16.18 0.24 5.23
CA ALA A 391 16.44 -0.36 3.94
C ALA A 391 15.59 -1.60 3.70
N VAL A 392 15.29 -1.88 2.44
CA VAL A 392 14.75 -3.16 1.97
C VAL A 392 15.58 -3.63 0.78
N ALA A 393 16.07 -4.86 0.83
CA ALA A 393 16.91 -5.42 -0.22
C ALA A 393 16.39 -6.78 -0.70
N THR A 394 16.60 -7.07 -1.98
CA THR A 394 16.38 -8.40 -2.56
C THR A 394 17.40 -8.69 -3.66
N ILE A 395 17.43 -9.95 -4.08
CA ILE A 395 18.16 -10.46 -5.22
C ILE A 395 17.15 -11.17 -6.11
N VAL A 396 17.17 -10.86 -7.40
CA VAL A 396 16.51 -11.66 -8.43
C VAL A 396 17.58 -12.53 -9.08
N HIS A 397 17.29 -13.80 -9.31
CA HIS A 397 18.19 -14.69 -10.05
C HIS A 397 17.39 -15.73 -10.83
N ASN A 398 17.68 -15.89 -12.11
CA ASN A 398 17.08 -16.90 -13.01
C ASN A 398 15.54 -16.95 -12.92
N GLY A 399 14.89 -15.80 -13.01
CA GLY A 399 13.42 -15.73 -13.02
C GLY A 399 12.75 -15.72 -11.64
N VAL A 400 13.52 -15.84 -10.55
CA VAL A 400 13.00 -15.93 -9.18
C VAL A 400 13.52 -14.77 -8.33
N MET A 401 12.63 -14.14 -7.57
CA MET A 401 12.98 -13.17 -6.54
C MET A 401 13.25 -13.90 -5.22
N LEU A 402 14.38 -13.62 -4.57
CA LEU A 402 14.60 -14.09 -3.21
C LEU A 402 13.70 -13.37 -2.22
N TYR A 403 13.28 -14.04 -1.16
CA TYR A 403 12.53 -13.38 -0.08
C TYR A 403 13.27 -12.11 0.38
N PRO A 404 12.64 -10.92 0.29
CA PRO A 404 13.32 -9.67 0.62
C PRO A 404 13.64 -9.61 2.12
N ARG A 405 14.63 -8.79 2.46
CA ARG A 405 14.98 -8.47 3.85
C ARG A 405 14.77 -6.98 4.09
N ALA A 406 14.12 -6.66 5.20
CA ALA A 406 13.93 -5.30 5.66
C ALA A 406 14.77 -5.05 6.91
N PHE A 407 15.30 -3.84 7.02
CA PHE A 407 16.23 -3.43 8.07
C PHE A 407 15.86 -2.03 8.56
N GLY A 408 15.94 -1.80 9.88
CA GLY A 408 15.80 -0.48 10.49
C GLY A 408 14.41 0.13 10.33
N TRP A 409 14.38 1.45 10.14
CA TRP A 409 13.19 2.28 10.24
C TRP A 409 12.76 2.86 8.88
N ALA A 410 11.55 2.52 8.42
CA ALA A 410 10.88 3.23 7.34
C ALA A 410 10.65 4.70 7.72
N VAL A 411 10.35 4.96 8.98
CA VAL A 411 10.26 6.30 9.56
C VAL A 411 11.02 6.24 10.88
N ARG A 412 12.10 7.03 11.01
CA ARG A 412 12.81 7.16 12.30
C ARG A 412 12.26 8.30 13.14
N THR A 413 11.75 9.32 12.46
CA THR A 413 11.18 10.57 12.98
C THR A 413 10.11 11.04 11.99
N PRO A 414 9.00 11.65 12.44
CA PRO A 414 8.66 11.97 13.83
C PRO A 414 8.24 10.75 14.67
N GLU A 415 7.90 9.63 14.02
CA GLU A 415 7.46 8.39 14.65
C GLU A 415 8.38 7.25 14.23
N ARG A 416 8.69 6.30 15.12
CA ARG A 416 9.50 5.12 14.78
C ARG A 416 8.61 4.03 14.18
N ILE A 417 8.72 3.83 12.87
CA ILE A 417 8.02 2.80 12.11
C ILE A 417 9.05 1.90 11.44
N ALA A 418 9.01 0.61 11.74
CA ALA A 418 9.93 -0.36 11.19
C ALA A 418 9.78 -0.48 9.66
N ALA A 419 10.89 -0.65 8.96
CA ALA A 419 10.85 -1.04 7.57
C ALA A 419 10.31 -2.47 7.43
N THR A 420 9.47 -2.69 6.43
CA THR A 420 8.95 -4.01 6.07
C THR A 420 9.20 -4.25 4.57
N PRO A 421 9.14 -5.50 4.09
CA PRO A 421 9.20 -5.76 2.65
C PRO A 421 8.20 -4.96 1.80
N ASN A 422 7.07 -4.54 2.38
CA ASN A 422 6.01 -3.79 1.71
C ASN A 422 6.20 -2.27 1.78
N THR A 423 7.29 -1.79 2.37
CA THR A 423 7.58 -0.36 2.48
C THR A 423 7.83 0.24 1.10
N ILE A 424 7.14 1.35 0.83
CA ILE A 424 7.23 2.14 -0.39
C ILE A 424 8.30 3.22 -0.17
N PHE A 425 9.32 3.28 -1.02
CA PHE A 425 10.40 4.27 -0.92
C PHE A 425 10.29 5.33 -1.99
N ASP A 426 10.67 6.58 -1.67
CA ASP A 426 11.01 7.58 -2.69
C ASP A 426 12.25 7.09 -3.44
N MET A 427 12.12 6.89 -4.75
CA MET A 427 13.14 6.33 -5.62
C MET A 427 13.81 7.40 -6.49
N ALA A 428 13.97 8.63 -5.97
CA ALA A 428 14.60 9.76 -6.65
C ALA A 428 15.80 9.33 -7.52
N SER A 429 15.84 9.76 -8.78
CA SER A 429 16.78 9.31 -9.83
C SER A 429 16.61 7.89 -10.40
N LEU A 430 16.10 6.89 -9.67
CA LEU A 430 15.64 5.66 -10.34
C LEU A 430 14.42 5.92 -11.23
N THR A 431 13.69 7.01 -10.99
CA THR A 431 12.64 7.53 -11.89
C THR A 431 13.08 7.58 -13.34
N LYS A 432 14.32 8.02 -13.60
CA LYS A 432 14.90 8.14 -14.95
C LYS A 432 14.81 6.82 -15.72
N VAL A 433 15.25 5.75 -15.08
CA VAL A 433 15.34 4.42 -15.72
C VAL A 433 14.10 3.58 -15.52
N THR A 434 13.20 3.92 -14.58
CA THR A 434 12.03 3.10 -14.23
C THR A 434 10.73 3.64 -14.84
N ALA A 435 10.61 4.95 -15.01
CA ALA A 435 9.44 5.59 -15.62
C ALA A 435 9.79 6.22 -16.97
N THR A 436 10.79 7.10 -17.02
CA THR A 436 11.07 7.95 -18.17
C THR A 436 11.64 7.16 -19.34
N LEU A 437 12.73 6.43 -19.12
CA LEU A 437 13.38 5.61 -20.14
C LEU A 437 12.41 4.63 -20.82
N PRO A 438 11.69 3.72 -20.11
CA PRO A 438 10.80 2.80 -20.78
C PRO A 438 9.65 3.50 -21.50
N SER A 439 9.19 4.67 -21.02
CA SER A 439 8.19 5.46 -21.71
C SER A 439 8.70 6.06 -23.03
N VAL A 440 9.93 6.60 -23.03
CA VAL A 440 10.60 7.08 -24.25
C VAL A 440 10.82 5.92 -25.23
N LEU A 441 11.26 4.76 -24.74
CA LEU A 441 11.47 3.57 -25.58
C LEU A 441 10.16 3.03 -26.17
N LYS A 442 9.04 3.09 -25.44
CA LYS A 442 7.71 2.76 -25.97
C LYS A 442 7.31 3.66 -27.13
N LEU A 443 7.59 4.96 -27.04
CA LEU A 443 7.31 5.90 -28.14
C LEU A 443 8.25 5.67 -29.33
N LEU A 444 9.51 5.33 -29.09
CA LEU A 444 10.44 4.89 -30.13
C LEU A 444 9.92 3.65 -30.88
N GLU A 445 9.40 2.64 -30.17
CA GLU A 445 8.82 1.43 -30.78
C GLU A 445 7.59 1.71 -31.63
N ARG A 446 6.83 2.75 -31.30
CA ARG A 446 5.67 3.22 -32.07
C ARG A 446 6.08 3.98 -33.33
N GLY A 447 7.37 4.28 -33.50
CA GLY A 447 7.89 5.01 -34.65
C GLY A 447 7.68 6.53 -34.56
N GLU A 448 7.41 7.07 -33.37
CA GLU A 448 7.12 8.50 -33.16
C GLU A 448 8.35 9.38 -33.42
N PHE A 449 9.56 8.84 -33.24
CA PHE A 449 10.83 9.52 -33.49
C PHE A 449 11.97 8.51 -33.71
N ARG A 450 13.12 9.01 -34.16
CA ARG A 450 14.42 8.30 -34.13
C ARG A 450 15.29 8.89 -33.04
N LEU A 451 16.19 8.09 -32.48
CA LEU A 451 17.08 8.51 -31.40
C LEU A 451 17.94 9.74 -31.77
N ASP A 452 18.33 9.87 -33.04
CA ASP A 452 19.16 10.97 -33.53
C ASP A 452 18.35 12.19 -34.00
N ASP A 453 17.01 12.17 -33.84
CA ASP A 453 16.20 13.35 -34.07
C ASP A 453 16.50 14.40 -32.98
N PRO A 454 16.69 15.67 -33.37
CA PRO A 454 16.79 16.78 -32.42
C PRO A 454 15.54 16.89 -31.56
N LEU A 455 15.71 17.07 -30.24
CA LEU A 455 14.58 17.30 -29.33
C LEU A 455 13.75 18.52 -29.75
N ALA A 456 14.41 19.52 -30.36
CA ALA A 456 13.77 20.74 -30.86
C ALA A 456 12.69 20.49 -31.94
N MET A 457 12.67 19.33 -32.60
CA MET A 457 11.58 18.98 -33.52
C MET A 457 10.23 18.82 -32.81
N PHE A 458 10.26 18.40 -31.53
CA PHE A 458 9.07 18.17 -30.72
C PHE A 458 8.84 19.31 -29.72
N ILE A 459 9.92 19.98 -29.32
CA ILE A 459 9.92 21.12 -28.40
C ILE A 459 10.63 22.30 -29.07
N PRO A 460 10.01 23.02 -30.01
CA PRO A 460 10.67 24.07 -30.79
C PRO A 460 11.36 25.14 -29.95
N GLU A 461 10.76 25.52 -28.82
CA GLU A 461 11.31 26.49 -27.88
C GLU A 461 12.59 26.02 -27.17
N PHE A 462 12.90 24.71 -27.18
CA PHE A 462 14.15 24.17 -26.68
C PHE A 462 15.32 24.44 -27.65
N GLY A 463 15.03 24.55 -28.95
CA GLY A 463 15.99 24.75 -30.03
C GLY A 463 16.52 26.18 -30.13
N GLN A 464 17.06 26.70 -29.03
CA GLN A 464 17.73 27.99 -28.96
C GLN A 464 18.97 27.91 -28.08
N GLY A 465 19.84 28.91 -28.13
CA GLY A 465 20.98 29.02 -27.23
C GLY A 465 22.03 27.92 -27.42
N GLY A 466 22.18 27.39 -28.64
CA GLY A 466 23.14 26.34 -28.98
C GLY A 466 22.61 24.91 -28.76
N LYS A 467 21.30 24.76 -28.51
CA LYS A 467 20.64 23.48 -28.23
C LYS A 467 19.88 22.88 -29.42
N GLU A 468 19.92 23.54 -30.58
CA GLU A 468 19.16 23.22 -31.80
C GLU A 468 19.43 21.79 -32.29
N GLY A 469 20.68 21.33 -32.15
CA GLY A 469 21.12 20.01 -32.59
C GLY A 469 21.16 18.93 -31.50
N ILE A 470 20.72 19.21 -30.27
CA ILE A 470 20.74 18.20 -29.20
C ILE A 470 19.72 17.11 -29.52
N THR A 471 20.18 15.86 -29.64
CA THR A 471 19.34 14.72 -29.99
C THR A 471 18.75 14.03 -28.76
N ILE A 472 17.67 13.27 -28.97
CA ILE A 472 17.07 12.42 -27.93
C ILE A 472 18.08 11.40 -27.39
N ARG A 473 18.93 10.83 -28.27
CA ARG A 473 20.06 9.95 -27.90
C ARG A 473 20.97 10.64 -26.90
N GLN A 474 21.43 11.85 -27.23
CA GLN A 474 22.35 12.60 -26.36
C GLN A 474 21.75 12.93 -25.00
N ILE A 475 20.43 13.11 -24.91
CA ILE A 475 19.75 13.30 -23.63
C ILE A 475 19.74 11.99 -22.83
N LEU A 476 19.36 10.87 -23.45
CA LEU A 476 19.31 9.55 -22.81
C LEU A 476 20.70 9.07 -22.36
N THR A 477 21.76 9.38 -23.11
CA THR A 477 23.15 9.02 -22.80
C THR A 477 23.85 10.03 -21.89
N HIS A 478 23.15 11.10 -21.48
CA HIS A 478 23.71 12.21 -20.71
C HIS A 478 24.92 12.90 -21.39
N THR A 479 24.92 12.96 -22.72
CA THR A 479 25.94 13.66 -23.53
C THR A 479 25.40 14.92 -24.21
N SER A 480 24.33 15.53 -23.69
CA SER A 480 23.68 16.68 -24.33
C SER A 480 24.40 18.02 -24.12
N GLY A 481 25.41 18.07 -23.24
CA GLY A 481 26.06 19.32 -22.83
C GLY A 481 25.25 20.14 -21.80
N LEU A 482 24.01 19.76 -21.50
CA LEU A 482 23.19 20.43 -20.48
C LEU A 482 23.86 20.39 -19.09
N PRO A 483 23.72 21.45 -18.27
CA PRO A 483 24.18 21.43 -16.89
C PRO A 483 23.62 20.24 -16.11
N ALA A 484 24.39 19.75 -15.13
CA ALA A 484 23.98 18.61 -14.31
C ALA A 484 22.68 18.89 -13.55
N HIS A 485 22.60 20.06 -12.91
CA HIS A 485 21.47 20.46 -12.09
C HIS A 485 21.40 21.99 -12.01
N ILE A 486 20.19 22.55 -11.95
CA ILE A 486 19.93 23.97 -11.64
C ILE A 486 18.85 24.00 -10.58
N LYS A 487 19.05 24.80 -9.53
CA LYS A 487 18.12 24.93 -8.41
C LYS A 487 16.98 25.91 -8.73
N PHE A 488 16.08 25.51 -9.62
CA PHE A 488 14.97 26.37 -10.04
C PHE A 488 14.03 26.77 -8.89
N TYR A 489 13.91 25.91 -7.89
CA TYR A 489 13.14 26.17 -6.68
C TYR A 489 13.65 27.37 -5.85
N GLU A 490 14.96 27.66 -5.87
CA GLU A 490 15.54 28.86 -5.22
C GLU A 490 15.21 30.14 -6.00
N GLN A 491 14.87 30.02 -7.28
CA GLN A 491 14.42 31.11 -8.14
C GLN A 491 12.90 31.33 -8.08
N GLY A 492 12.18 30.51 -7.29
CA GLY A 492 10.72 30.58 -7.16
C GLY A 492 9.94 29.99 -8.34
N LEU A 493 10.61 29.41 -9.34
CA LEU A 493 9.96 28.86 -10.53
C LEU A 493 9.15 27.60 -10.22
N ARG A 494 7.97 27.46 -10.83
CA ARG A 494 7.05 26.33 -10.67
C ARG A 494 6.50 25.86 -12.01
N GLY A 495 6.15 24.59 -12.10
CA GLY A 495 5.44 24.03 -13.26
C GLY A 495 6.11 24.35 -14.60
N THR A 496 5.38 24.97 -15.53
CA THR A 496 5.85 25.30 -16.88
C THR A 496 7.01 26.30 -16.90
N GLU A 497 7.14 27.17 -15.90
CA GLU A 497 8.23 28.15 -15.81
C GLU A 497 9.60 27.47 -15.75
N ILE A 498 9.68 26.28 -15.14
CA ILE A 498 10.90 25.47 -15.10
C ILE A 498 11.25 24.95 -16.50
N ILE A 499 10.24 24.49 -17.26
CA ILE A 499 10.43 24.01 -18.63
C ILE A 499 10.89 25.16 -19.52
N GLU A 500 10.25 26.31 -19.43
CA GLU A 500 10.62 27.55 -20.13
C GLU A 500 12.04 27.99 -19.78
N ALA A 501 12.42 27.93 -18.50
CA ALA A 501 13.78 28.24 -18.07
C ALA A 501 14.82 27.29 -18.67
N ILE A 502 14.55 25.98 -18.72
CA ILE A 502 15.44 25.00 -19.38
C ILE A 502 15.55 25.29 -20.88
N CYS A 503 14.44 25.61 -21.54
CA CYS A 503 14.40 25.99 -22.95
C CYS A 503 15.22 27.27 -23.22
N ALA A 504 15.18 28.26 -22.33
CA ALA A 504 15.90 29.52 -22.47
C ALA A 504 17.42 29.43 -22.15
N LEU A 505 17.90 28.30 -21.60
CA LEU A 505 19.32 28.14 -21.26
C LEU A 505 20.22 28.29 -22.50
N ARG A 506 21.35 29.00 -22.32
CA ARG A 506 22.40 29.08 -23.33
C ARG A 506 23.56 28.19 -22.93
N LEU A 507 23.99 27.31 -23.83
CA LEU A 507 25.21 26.53 -23.63
C LEU A 507 26.43 27.45 -23.71
N THR A 508 27.40 27.23 -22.83
CA THR A 508 28.71 27.88 -22.90
C THR A 508 29.63 27.12 -23.87
N GLY A 509 30.76 27.72 -24.26
CA GLY A 509 31.71 27.10 -25.18
C GLY A 509 32.33 25.78 -24.68
N GLU A 510 32.21 25.47 -23.39
CA GLU A 510 32.68 24.22 -22.79
C GLU A 510 31.63 23.09 -22.81
N GLN A 511 30.39 23.41 -23.16
CA GLN A 511 29.22 22.53 -23.13
C GLN A 511 28.88 22.02 -24.53
N VAL A 512 29.83 21.33 -25.16
CA VAL A 512 29.64 20.80 -26.52
C VAL A 512 28.85 19.48 -26.48
N PRO A 513 27.68 19.39 -27.14
CA PRO A 513 26.92 18.14 -27.21
C PRO A 513 27.73 17.01 -27.85
N GLY A 514 27.69 15.83 -27.25
CA GLY A 514 28.37 14.61 -27.69
C GLY A 514 29.78 14.41 -27.12
N GLU A 515 30.44 15.44 -26.60
CA GLU A 515 31.85 15.32 -26.19
C GLU A 515 32.07 14.66 -24.83
N LYS A 516 31.16 14.87 -23.86
CA LYS A 516 31.32 14.43 -22.47
C LYS A 516 30.02 13.89 -21.90
N VAL A 517 30.14 12.96 -20.96
CA VAL A 517 29.01 12.51 -20.13
C VAL A 517 28.87 13.45 -18.93
N VAL A 518 27.73 14.13 -18.84
CA VAL A 518 27.31 14.99 -17.72
C VAL A 518 25.95 14.50 -17.25
N TYR A 519 25.90 13.85 -16.07
CA TYR A 519 24.66 13.39 -15.45
C TYR A 519 23.71 14.59 -15.21
N SER A 520 22.78 14.81 -16.14
CA SER A 520 21.89 15.97 -16.18
C SER A 520 20.45 15.60 -15.87
N ASP A 521 19.92 16.22 -14.81
CA ASP A 521 18.49 16.15 -14.48
C ASP A 521 17.63 16.87 -15.52
N LEU A 522 18.14 18.00 -16.04
CA LEU A 522 17.44 18.86 -16.99
C LEU A 522 17.04 18.09 -18.25
N GLY A 523 17.93 17.26 -18.77
CA GLY A 523 17.63 16.41 -19.91
C GLY A 523 16.43 15.48 -19.66
N PHE A 524 16.38 14.83 -18.51
CA PHE A 524 15.28 13.93 -18.17
C PHE A 524 13.98 14.67 -17.83
N ILE A 525 14.05 15.90 -17.31
CA ILE A 525 12.87 16.79 -17.21
C ILE A 525 12.30 17.04 -18.61
N MET A 526 13.15 17.34 -19.59
CA MET A 526 12.71 17.56 -20.98
C MET A 526 12.17 16.30 -21.66
N LEU A 527 12.64 15.10 -21.29
CA LEU A 527 12.05 13.85 -21.79
C LEU A 527 10.62 13.64 -21.29
N SER A 528 10.25 14.12 -20.10
CA SER A 528 8.85 14.12 -19.66
C SER A 528 7.99 15.03 -20.52
N GLU A 529 8.51 16.21 -20.89
CA GLU A 529 7.80 17.11 -21.80
C GLU A 529 7.67 16.51 -23.20
N LEU A 530 8.69 15.81 -23.70
CA LEU A 530 8.62 15.05 -24.95
C LEU A 530 7.49 14.01 -24.91
N ILE A 531 7.43 13.20 -23.84
CA ILE A 531 6.36 12.19 -23.66
C ILE A 531 5.00 12.87 -23.67
N LYS A 532 4.85 13.99 -22.94
CA LYS A 532 3.60 14.74 -22.87
C LYS A 532 3.15 15.26 -24.23
N ARG A 533 4.06 15.80 -25.04
CA ARG A 533 3.72 16.34 -26.37
C ARG A 533 3.33 15.28 -27.38
N ILE A 534 3.98 14.12 -27.34
CA ILE A 534 3.69 13.02 -28.27
C ILE A 534 2.44 12.26 -27.84
N ALA A 535 2.34 11.88 -26.56
CA ALA A 535 1.29 11.00 -26.08
C ALA A 535 0.02 11.73 -25.60
N GLY A 536 0.09 13.04 -25.35
CA GLY A 536 -1.00 13.81 -24.75
C GLY A 536 -1.28 13.48 -23.27
N LEU A 537 -0.40 12.72 -22.62
CA LEU A 537 -0.54 12.25 -21.23
C LEU A 537 0.67 12.68 -20.39
N GLY A 538 0.45 12.91 -19.10
CA GLY A 538 1.56 13.11 -18.15
C GLY A 538 2.45 11.86 -18.06
N LEU A 539 3.71 12.02 -17.62
CA LEU A 539 4.62 10.89 -17.39
C LEU A 539 4.02 9.88 -16.40
N ASP A 540 3.34 10.35 -15.36
CA ASP A 540 2.68 9.52 -14.36
C ASP A 540 1.58 8.65 -14.97
N GLU A 541 0.70 9.25 -15.77
CA GLU A 541 -0.39 8.55 -16.45
C GLU A 541 0.12 7.58 -17.52
N PHE A 542 1.08 8.03 -18.34
CA PHE A 542 1.65 7.22 -19.40
C PHE A 542 2.40 6.01 -18.83
N ALA A 543 3.29 6.22 -17.85
CA ALA A 543 4.03 5.13 -17.23
C ALA A 543 3.11 4.17 -16.46
N ALA A 544 2.10 4.67 -15.75
CA ALA A 544 1.11 3.82 -15.09
C ALA A 544 0.39 2.91 -16.09
N LYS A 545 -0.07 3.47 -17.22
CA LYS A 545 -0.83 2.75 -18.24
C LYS A 545 0.02 1.77 -19.06
N GLU A 546 1.20 2.19 -19.50
CA GLU A 546 1.99 1.47 -20.50
C GLU A 546 3.05 0.55 -19.89
N ILE A 547 3.46 0.83 -18.65
CA ILE A 547 4.56 0.14 -17.97
C ILE A 547 4.08 -0.53 -16.68
N PHE A 548 3.60 0.23 -15.70
CA PHE A 548 3.39 -0.29 -14.34
C PHE A 548 2.20 -1.25 -14.25
N ALA A 549 1.01 -0.84 -14.72
CA ALA A 549 -0.18 -1.68 -14.65
C ALA A 549 -0.03 -2.98 -15.48
N PRO A 550 0.44 -2.95 -16.75
CA PRO A 550 0.65 -4.18 -17.52
C PRO A 550 1.73 -5.09 -16.92
N LEU A 551 2.77 -4.51 -16.30
CA LEU A 551 3.80 -5.29 -15.63
C LEU A 551 3.36 -5.78 -14.25
N GLY A 552 2.21 -5.34 -13.73
CA GLY A 552 1.74 -5.69 -12.39
C GLY A 552 2.54 -5.05 -11.25
N MET A 553 3.15 -3.89 -11.48
CA MET A 553 3.78 -3.06 -10.45
C MET A 553 2.69 -2.25 -9.73
N LYS A 554 2.24 -2.74 -8.57
CA LYS A 554 0.98 -2.29 -7.95
C LYS A 554 1.12 -1.07 -7.05
N ASP A 555 2.31 -0.88 -6.48
CA ASP A 555 2.61 0.20 -5.54
C ASP A 555 3.46 1.31 -6.18
N THR A 556 4.08 1.04 -7.35
CA THR A 556 4.87 2.04 -8.07
C THR A 556 3.99 3.12 -8.68
N CYS A 557 4.17 4.35 -8.20
CA CYS A 557 3.39 5.51 -8.63
C CYS A 557 4.14 6.82 -8.37
N PHE A 558 3.68 7.88 -9.02
CA PHE A 558 3.96 9.25 -8.60
C PHE A 558 2.85 9.72 -7.66
N ARG A 559 3.14 10.65 -6.76
CA ARG A 559 2.16 11.26 -5.83
C ARG A 559 1.30 10.20 -5.11
N PRO A 560 1.91 9.30 -4.32
CA PRO A 560 1.18 8.22 -3.66
C PRO A 560 0.03 8.77 -2.80
N ALA A 561 -1.09 8.04 -2.78
CA ALA A 561 -2.29 8.47 -2.05
C ALA A 561 -2.00 8.66 -0.54
N PRO A 562 -2.60 9.66 0.13
CA PRO A 562 -2.40 9.88 1.56
C PRO A 562 -2.73 8.66 2.45
N SER A 563 -3.64 7.79 2.00
CA SER A 563 -3.98 6.53 2.69
C SER A 563 -2.80 5.56 2.79
N LEU A 564 -1.79 5.69 1.93
CA LEU A 564 -0.59 4.85 1.93
C LEU A 564 0.50 5.38 2.86
N ARG A 565 0.31 6.52 3.54
CA ARG A 565 1.34 7.18 4.36
C ARG A 565 2.11 6.20 5.24
N TYR A 566 1.45 5.38 6.03
CA TYR A 566 2.11 4.44 6.96
C TYR A 566 2.82 3.24 6.28
N ARG A 567 2.62 3.05 4.97
CA ARG A 567 3.42 2.14 4.14
C ARG A 567 4.62 2.83 3.49
N ILE A 568 4.70 4.15 3.49
CA ILE A 568 5.75 4.92 2.81
C ILE A 568 6.87 5.23 3.80
N ALA A 569 8.12 5.04 3.36
CA ALA A 569 9.27 5.50 4.11
C ALA A 569 9.34 7.03 4.11
N ALA A 570 9.54 7.63 5.27
CA ALA A 570 9.89 9.05 5.36
C ALA A 570 11.24 9.26 4.69
N THR A 571 11.35 10.35 3.92
CA THR A 571 12.48 10.57 3.03
C THR A 571 13.46 11.57 3.60
N GLU A 572 13.07 12.81 3.88
CA GLU A 572 13.99 13.86 4.30
C GLU A 572 13.27 14.92 5.14
N TYR A 573 13.92 15.52 6.14
CA TYR A 573 13.46 16.78 6.72
C TYR A 573 13.87 17.96 5.82
N ARG A 574 12.88 18.68 5.30
CA ARG A 574 13.04 19.87 4.44
C ARG A 574 12.98 21.13 5.31
N PRO A 575 14.09 21.87 5.50
CA PRO A 575 14.09 23.07 6.34
C PRO A 575 13.23 24.20 5.80
N ASP A 576 13.15 24.34 4.47
CA ASP A 576 12.34 25.34 3.79
C ASP A 576 10.83 25.11 3.89
N LEU A 577 10.40 23.87 4.21
CA LEU A 577 9.01 23.51 4.50
C LEU A 577 8.75 23.23 5.99
N ASP A 578 9.80 23.30 6.81
CA ASP A 578 9.82 22.92 8.23
C ASP A 578 9.10 21.59 8.52
N ARG A 579 9.33 20.56 7.68
CA ARG A 579 8.69 19.25 7.87
C ARG A 579 9.44 18.09 7.27
N VAL A 580 9.15 16.89 7.77
CA VAL A 580 9.60 15.63 7.18
C VAL A 580 8.74 15.30 5.96
N MET A 581 9.39 15.13 4.82
CA MET A 581 8.80 14.65 3.58
C MET A 581 8.42 13.18 3.74
N TRP A 582 7.13 12.91 3.71
CA TRP A 582 6.57 11.59 3.95
C TRP A 582 5.34 11.38 3.06
N GLY A 583 5.54 10.71 1.92
CA GLY A 583 4.53 10.54 0.86
C GLY A 583 4.54 11.62 -0.22
N GLU A 584 5.52 12.53 -0.18
CA GLU A 584 5.74 13.57 -1.17
C GLU A 584 7.20 13.50 -1.64
N VAL A 585 7.46 13.83 -2.91
CA VAL A 585 8.82 13.81 -3.45
C VAL A 585 9.73 14.75 -2.68
N HIS A 586 10.93 14.28 -2.35
CA HIS A 586 11.89 15.10 -1.61
C HIS A 586 12.64 16.12 -2.50
N ASP A 587 12.94 15.73 -3.75
CA ASP A 587 13.64 16.54 -4.75
C ASP A 587 12.88 17.84 -5.03
N GLU A 588 13.54 18.96 -4.80
CA GLU A 588 12.93 20.28 -4.79
C GLU A 588 12.42 20.72 -6.18
N ASN A 589 13.12 20.34 -7.26
CA ASN A 589 12.69 20.64 -8.62
C ASN A 589 11.46 19.78 -8.99
N ALA A 590 11.47 18.48 -8.69
CA ALA A 590 10.32 17.61 -8.92
C ALA A 590 9.12 18.04 -8.08
N TYR A 591 9.33 18.46 -6.83
CA TYR A 591 8.30 19.06 -5.99
C TYR A 591 7.72 20.32 -6.63
N SER A 592 8.58 21.20 -7.17
CA SER A 592 8.19 22.44 -7.86
C SER A 592 7.47 22.19 -9.19
N LEU A 593 7.67 21.03 -9.81
CA LEU A 593 6.95 20.54 -10.99
C LEU A 593 5.63 19.83 -10.62
N GLY A 594 5.19 19.87 -9.36
CA GLY A 594 3.95 19.25 -8.91
C GLY A 594 4.07 17.77 -8.56
N GLY A 595 5.28 17.26 -8.35
CA GLY A 595 5.55 15.89 -7.90
C GLY A 595 5.76 14.86 -9.01
N VAL A 596 5.59 15.24 -10.27
CA VAL A 596 5.79 14.37 -11.45
C VAL A 596 6.90 14.95 -12.30
N SER A 597 8.04 14.26 -12.39
CA SER A 597 9.15 14.68 -13.23
C SER A 597 9.94 13.49 -13.75
N GLY A 598 10.65 13.67 -14.87
CA GLY A 598 11.39 12.59 -15.50
C GLY A 598 12.68 12.22 -14.77
N HIS A 599 13.18 13.12 -13.91
CA HIS A 599 14.41 12.91 -13.15
C HIS A 599 14.16 12.36 -11.74
N ALA A 600 13.00 12.60 -11.13
CA ALA A 600 12.64 12.22 -9.75
C ALA A 600 11.10 12.23 -9.53
N GLY A 601 10.64 11.74 -8.37
CA GLY A 601 9.22 11.76 -7.97
C GLY A 601 8.51 10.40 -7.98
N LEU A 602 9.21 9.34 -8.40
CA LEU A 602 8.68 7.99 -8.41
C LEU A 602 8.83 7.33 -7.04
N PHE A 603 7.75 6.72 -6.56
CA PHE A 603 7.73 5.88 -5.37
C PHE A 603 7.57 4.41 -5.77
N GLY A 604 8.09 3.47 -4.98
CA GLY A 604 7.94 2.05 -5.30
C GLY A 604 8.42 1.10 -4.20
N THR A 605 8.07 -0.18 -4.35
CA THR A 605 8.47 -1.26 -3.43
C THR A 605 9.55 -2.15 -4.04
N VAL A 606 10.18 -2.96 -3.19
CA VAL A 606 11.15 -3.96 -3.65
C VAL A 606 10.53 -5.00 -4.57
N TYR A 607 9.24 -5.34 -4.37
CA TYR A 607 8.51 -6.31 -5.18
C TYR A 607 8.28 -5.80 -6.60
N ASP A 608 7.85 -4.54 -6.74
CA ASP A 608 7.64 -3.91 -8.04
C ASP A 608 8.97 -3.76 -8.78
N MET A 609 10.04 -3.36 -8.08
CA MET A 609 11.37 -3.28 -8.67
C MET A 609 11.93 -4.65 -9.06
N ALA A 610 11.57 -5.74 -8.37
CA ALA A 610 11.94 -7.09 -8.75
C ALA A 610 11.23 -7.53 -10.05
N ARG A 611 9.94 -7.21 -10.20
CA ARG A 611 9.21 -7.40 -11.47
C ARG A 611 9.84 -6.59 -12.60
N TYR A 612 10.22 -5.35 -12.31
CA TYR A 612 10.93 -4.50 -13.26
C TYR A 612 12.27 -5.10 -13.70
N GLY A 613 13.11 -5.53 -12.76
CA GLY A 613 14.38 -6.19 -13.04
C GLY A 613 14.20 -7.49 -13.84
N LEU A 614 13.21 -8.32 -13.49
CA LEU A 614 12.88 -9.53 -14.23
C LEU A 614 12.47 -9.26 -15.68
N MET A 615 11.63 -8.25 -15.92
CA MET A 615 11.22 -7.84 -17.26
C MET A 615 12.42 -7.45 -18.11
N TRP A 616 13.36 -6.69 -17.56
CA TRP A 616 14.60 -6.32 -18.24
C TRP A 616 15.50 -7.52 -18.54
N LEU A 617 15.74 -8.38 -17.54
CA LEU A 617 16.53 -9.61 -17.71
C LEU A 617 15.91 -10.61 -18.69
N SER A 618 14.58 -10.54 -18.87
CA SER A 618 13.80 -11.41 -19.76
C SER A 618 13.51 -10.78 -21.12
N GLY A 619 14.35 -9.85 -21.58
CA GLY A 619 14.25 -9.28 -22.93
C GLY A 619 12.99 -8.45 -23.17
N GLY A 620 12.48 -7.80 -22.12
CA GLY A 620 11.38 -6.84 -22.20
C GLY A 620 9.99 -7.42 -21.93
N ALA A 621 9.90 -8.70 -21.54
CA ALA A 621 8.65 -9.38 -21.24
C ALA A 621 8.66 -10.06 -19.88
N LEU A 622 7.51 -10.12 -19.22
CA LEU A 622 7.30 -10.88 -17.98
C LEU A 622 5.86 -11.37 -17.95
N ASP A 623 5.63 -12.58 -17.42
CA ASP A 623 4.27 -13.07 -17.16
C ASP A 623 3.34 -13.08 -18.39
N GLY A 624 3.91 -13.34 -19.57
CA GLY A 624 3.18 -13.32 -20.85
C GLY A 624 2.88 -11.92 -21.40
N VAL A 625 3.28 -10.86 -20.70
CA VAL A 625 3.13 -9.46 -21.13
C VAL A 625 4.46 -8.93 -21.64
N ARG A 626 4.45 -8.36 -22.85
CA ARG A 626 5.60 -7.66 -23.42
C ARG A 626 5.48 -6.16 -23.18
N ILE A 627 6.40 -5.61 -22.37
CA ILE A 627 6.51 -4.17 -22.15
C ILE A 627 7.40 -3.55 -23.23
N LEU A 628 8.57 -4.14 -23.50
CA LEU A 628 9.49 -3.71 -24.55
C LEU A 628 9.86 -4.88 -25.46
N GLY A 629 10.12 -4.59 -26.72
CA GLY A 629 10.74 -5.49 -27.67
C GLY A 629 12.17 -5.83 -27.27
N GLU A 630 12.61 -7.04 -27.59
CA GLU A 630 13.96 -7.51 -27.27
C GLU A 630 15.04 -6.65 -27.94
N ALA A 631 14.83 -6.24 -29.19
CA ALA A 631 15.73 -5.32 -29.90
C ALA A 631 15.87 -3.97 -29.18
N THR A 632 14.78 -3.46 -28.61
CA THR A 632 14.76 -2.23 -27.83
C THR A 632 15.52 -2.37 -26.51
N VAL A 633 15.35 -3.51 -25.82
CA VAL A 633 16.13 -3.83 -24.62
C VAL A 633 17.62 -3.89 -24.94
N GLN A 634 18.01 -4.61 -26.01
CA GLN A 634 19.41 -4.69 -26.42
C GLN A 634 19.99 -3.33 -26.80
N ALA A 635 19.23 -2.49 -27.51
CA ALA A 635 19.64 -1.13 -27.83
C ALA A 635 19.84 -0.28 -26.55
N ALA A 636 18.97 -0.43 -25.55
CA ALA A 636 19.06 0.37 -24.33
C ALA A 636 20.26 0.00 -23.44
N ILE A 637 20.68 -1.26 -23.43
CA ILE A 637 21.81 -1.74 -22.60
C ILE A 637 23.15 -1.79 -23.37
N LYS A 638 23.14 -1.46 -24.66
CA LYS A 638 24.36 -1.33 -25.47
C LYS A 638 25.14 -0.08 -25.05
N GLU A 639 26.46 -0.16 -25.14
CA GLU A 639 27.32 1.01 -24.93
C GLU A 639 27.14 2.03 -26.06
N GLU A 640 26.72 3.22 -25.68
CA GLU A 640 26.46 4.38 -26.54
C GLU A 640 27.47 5.51 -26.29
N ALA A 641 27.97 5.65 -25.06
CA ALA A 641 29.01 6.61 -24.70
C ALA A 641 29.98 6.03 -23.66
N SER A 642 31.26 6.38 -23.78
CA SER A 642 32.34 5.80 -22.97
C SER A 642 33.38 6.84 -22.49
N VAL A 643 33.00 8.11 -22.40
CA VAL A 643 33.89 9.20 -21.97
C VAL A 643 33.74 9.40 -20.46
N GLY A 644 34.63 8.76 -19.69
CA GLY A 644 34.65 8.81 -18.21
C GLY A 644 33.68 7.82 -17.55
N GLU A 645 32.42 7.78 -18.01
CA GLU A 645 31.39 6.84 -17.57
C GLU A 645 30.84 6.07 -18.78
N ARG A 646 30.62 4.76 -18.62
CA ARG A 646 30.00 3.92 -19.65
C ARG A 646 28.49 4.05 -19.56
N ARG A 647 27.84 4.40 -20.67
CA ARG A 647 26.40 4.65 -20.75
C ARG A 647 25.74 3.88 -21.87
N GLY A 648 24.56 3.36 -21.59
CA GLY A 648 23.56 3.03 -22.60
C GLY A 648 22.49 4.11 -22.68
N LEU A 649 21.30 3.76 -23.16
CA LEU A 649 20.16 4.68 -23.14
C LEU A 649 19.57 4.71 -21.73
N GLY A 650 19.78 5.82 -21.01
CA GLY A 650 19.38 6.03 -19.61
C GLY A 650 20.18 5.21 -18.59
N TRP A 651 20.52 3.97 -18.92
CA TRP A 651 21.27 3.06 -18.06
C TRP A 651 22.73 3.49 -17.87
N GLN A 652 23.24 3.34 -16.65
CA GLN A 652 24.67 3.28 -16.39
C GLN A 652 25.15 1.85 -16.68
N LEU A 653 26.23 1.70 -17.44
CA LEU A 653 26.85 0.39 -17.63
C LEU A 653 27.97 0.20 -16.61
N ARG A 654 28.22 -1.04 -16.19
CA ARG A 654 29.24 -1.36 -15.20
C ARG A 654 30.61 -0.90 -15.72
N SER A 655 31.21 0.06 -15.03
CA SER A 655 32.53 0.59 -15.38
C SER A 655 33.63 -0.39 -14.94
N ARG A 656 34.76 -0.38 -15.67
CA ARG A 656 35.98 -1.10 -15.27
C ARG A 656 36.74 -0.38 -14.14
N ARG A 657 36.32 0.83 -13.80
CA ARG A 657 36.76 1.59 -12.61
C ARG A 657 35.61 1.64 -11.60
N TYR A 658 35.56 2.68 -10.76
CA TYR A 658 34.49 2.90 -9.78
C TYR A 658 33.09 2.71 -10.39
N SER A 659 32.34 1.73 -9.86
CA SER A 659 30.96 1.45 -10.26
C SER A 659 30.10 1.16 -9.03
N SER A 660 28.87 1.67 -9.02
CA SER A 660 27.91 1.34 -7.96
C SER A 660 27.38 -0.09 -8.06
N GLY A 661 27.56 -0.75 -9.21
CA GLY A 661 27.33 -2.19 -9.41
C GLY A 661 28.47 -3.08 -8.90
N GLY A 662 29.44 -2.48 -8.21
CA GLY A 662 30.61 -3.18 -7.71
C GLY A 662 31.60 -3.54 -8.81
N ASP A 663 32.52 -4.42 -8.44
CA ASP A 663 33.68 -4.84 -9.20
C ASP A 663 33.50 -6.22 -9.85
N LEU A 664 32.51 -6.99 -9.38
CA LEU A 664 32.36 -8.43 -9.69
C LEU A 664 31.24 -8.77 -10.69
N MET A 665 30.29 -7.86 -10.94
CA MET A 665 29.28 -8.05 -12.01
C MET A 665 29.93 -8.05 -13.40
N SER A 666 29.28 -8.65 -14.39
CA SER A 666 29.81 -8.73 -15.76
C SER A 666 30.01 -7.36 -16.43
N ASP A 667 30.79 -7.31 -17.51
CA ASP A 667 30.98 -6.09 -18.33
C ASP A 667 29.69 -5.65 -19.05
N ARG A 668 28.69 -6.55 -19.16
CA ARG A 668 27.35 -6.29 -19.71
C ARG A 668 26.33 -5.88 -18.65
N ALA A 669 26.72 -5.86 -17.37
CA ALA A 669 25.83 -5.42 -16.31
C ALA A 669 25.50 -3.93 -16.45
N TYR A 670 24.26 -3.60 -16.13
CA TYR A 670 23.70 -2.25 -16.24
C TYR A 670 22.85 -1.94 -15.02
N GLY A 671 22.73 -0.67 -14.67
CA GLY A 671 22.00 -0.26 -13.49
C GLY A 671 21.88 1.23 -13.34
N HIS A 672 21.36 1.64 -12.19
CA HIS A 672 21.21 3.04 -11.85
C HIS A 672 21.13 3.22 -10.33
N THR A 673 21.47 4.41 -9.87
CA THR A 673 21.38 4.79 -8.46
C THR A 673 20.35 5.88 -8.22
N GLY A 674 19.80 5.93 -7.02
CA GLY A 674 18.90 7.02 -6.60
C GLY A 674 19.47 7.91 -5.50
N PHE A 675 19.09 9.18 -5.43
CA PHE A 675 19.66 10.09 -4.42
C PHE A 675 19.30 9.69 -2.97
N THR A 676 18.13 9.06 -2.81
CA THR A 676 17.60 8.51 -1.54
C THR A 676 18.32 7.25 -1.07
N GLY A 677 19.38 6.81 -1.76
CA GLY A 677 20.19 5.64 -1.40
C GLY A 677 19.76 4.35 -2.10
N THR A 678 18.67 4.40 -2.87
CA THR A 678 18.16 3.30 -3.70
C THR A 678 19.11 2.91 -4.85
N SER A 679 19.05 1.68 -5.34
CA SER A 679 19.76 1.22 -6.54
C SER A 679 19.17 -0.07 -7.11
N ILE A 680 19.25 -0.22 -8.42
CA ILE A 680 19.02 -1.47 -9.14
C ILE A 680 20.19 -1.73 -10.08
N TRP A 681 20.72 -2.95 -10.07
CA TRP A 681 21.74 -3.41 -10.99
C TRP A 681 21.36 -4.79 -11.52
N CYS A 682 21.34 -4.94 -12.84
CA CYS A 682 21.00 -6.16 -13.55
C CYS A 682 22.23 -6.67 -14.32
N ASP A 683 22.49 -7.96 -14.23
CA ASP A 683 23.56 -8.65 -14.93
C ASP A 683 22.95 -9.72 -15.85
N PRO A 684 22.85 -9.45 -17.17
CA PRO A 684 22.23 -10.38 -18.10
C PRO A 684 23.05 -11.65 -18.32
N ASP A 685 24.36 -11.64 -18.03
CA ASP A 685 25.21 -12.82 -18.22
C ASP A 685 24.99 -13.86 -17.12
N THR A 686 24.51 -13.43 -15.95
CA THR A 686 24.19 -14.31 -14.82
C THR A 686 22.70 -14.42 -14.52
N GLY A 687 21.85 -13.69 -15.26
CA GLY A 687 20.42 -13.63 -14.98
C GLY A 687 20.09 -13.04 -13.61
N THR A 688 20.94 -12.16 -13.08
CA THR A 688 20.86 -11.66 -11.69
C THR A 688 20.48 -10.19 -11.64
N ALA A 689 19.63 -9.77 -10.71
CA ALA A 689 19.50 -8.36 -10.34
C ALA A 689 19.67 -8.16 -8.83
N ALA A 690 20.49 -7.18 -8.45
CA ALA A 690 20.64 -6.70 -7.08
C ALA A 690 19.80 -5.43 -6.89
N ILE A 691 18.85 -5.48 -5.95
CA ILE A 691 17.91 -4.38 -5.70
C ILE A 691 18.03 -3.97 -4.23
N LEU A 692 18.28 -2.69 -4.00
CA LEU A 692 18.41 -2.10 -2.68
C LEU A 692 17.60 -0.81 -2.65
N LEU A 693 16.60 -0.73 -1.79
CA LEU A 693 15.83 0.49 -1.54
C LEU A 693 16.12 1.01 -0.13
N THR A 694 16.30 2.31 0.03
CA THR A 694 16.63 2.92 1.33
C THR A 694 16.01 4.30 1.45
N ASN A 695 15.96 4.83 2.68
CA ASN A 695 15.63 6.22 2.97
C ASN A 695 16.85 6.99 3.52
N ARG A 696 18.03 6.87 2.91
CA ARG A 696 19.29 7.37 3.50
C ARG A 696 19.25 8.86 3.85
N VAL A 697 18.53 9.66 3.06
CA VAL A 697 18.40 11.11 3.26
C VAL A 697 17.53 11.48 4.46
N HIS A 698 16.89 10.49 5.12
CA HIS A 698 16.10 10.69 6.34
C HIS A 698 17.01 10.96 7.54
N ALA A 699 18.30 10.60 7.43
CA ALA A 699 19.36 11.01 8.34
C ALA A 699 20.00 12.37 7.98
N GLY A 700 19.54 13.02 6.91
CA GLY A 700 20.16 14.20 6.30
C GLY A 700 20.89 13.87 4.99
N ARG A 701 21.19 14.90 4.19
CA ARG A 701 21.89 14.76 2.90
C ARG A 701 23.38 14.44 3.04
N GLU A 702 23.96 14.80 4.18
CA GLU A 702 25.38 14.66 4.46
C GLU A 702 25.84 13.20 4.51
N GLY A 703 27.07 12.96 4.07
CA GLY A 703 27.71 11.65 4.10
C GLY A 703 27.42 10.74 2.90
N ASN A 704 28.34 9.78 2.71
CA ASN A 704 28.43 8.98 1.48
C ASN A 704 28.35 7.46 1.73
N ALA A 705 27.82 7.04 2.88
CA ALA A 705 27.77 5.62 3.28
C ALA A 705 27.06 4.73 2.25
N HIS A 706 25.96 5.24 1.68
CA HIS A 706 25.18 4.57 0.65
C HIS A 706 25.96 4.31 -0.65
N ILE A 707 26.95 5.15 -1.01
CA ILE A 707 27.79 4.95 -2.20
C ILE A 707 28.58 3.65 -2.07
N ARG A 708 29.26 3.47 -0.93
CA ARG A 708 30.05 2.26 -0.65
C ARG A 708 29.16 1.04 -0.44
N LEU A 709 28.03 1.20 0.25
CA LEU A 709 27.09 0.11 0.49
C LEU A 709 26.63 -0.56 -0.81
N ARG A 710 26.23 0.22 -1.82
CA ARG A 710 25.73 -0.32 -3.10
C ARG A 710 26.73 -1.23 -3.77
N ALA A 711 27.98 -0.77 -3.91
CA ALA A 711 29.05 -1.54 -4.53
C ALA A 711 29.36 -2.81 -3.72
N GLN A 712 29.38 -2.71 -2.39
CA GLN A 712 29.61 -3.87 -1.51
C GLN A 712 28.48 -4.89 -1.57
N PHE A 713 27.23 -4.43 -1.58
CA PHE A 713 26.06 -5.28 -1.74
C PHE A 713 26.09 -5.98 -3.10
N ALA A 714 26.28 -5.23 -4.19
CA ALA A 714 26.38 -5.78 -5.55
C ALA A 714 27.53 -6.80 -5.70
N ASN A 715 28.70 -6.53 -5.10
CA ASN A 715 29.81 -7.49 -5.06
C ASN A 715 29.44 -8.79 -4.33
N ALA A 716 28.81 -8.69 -3.16
CA ALA A 716 28.41 -9.87 -2.40
C ALA A 716 27.32 -10.68 -3.14
N VAL A 717 26.40 -10.00 -3.84
CA VAL A 717 25.41 -10.65 -4.72
C VAL A 717 26.11 -11.37 -5.87
N ALA A 718 27.00 -10.70 -6.61
CA ALA A 718 27.73 -11.30 -7.72
C ALA A 718 28.58 -12.50 -7.27
N ALA A 719 29.21 -12.42 -6.09
CA ALA A 719 29.97 -13.53 -5.51
C ALA A 719 29.11 -14.74 -5.09
N SER A 720 27.79 -14.58 -4.98
CA SER A 720 26.87 -15.67 -4.66
C SER A 720 26.53 -16.55 -5.86
N VAL A 721 26.77 -16.08 -7.09
CA VAL A 721 26.50 -16.84 -8.31
C VAL A 721 27.55 -17.95 -8.44
N ARG A 722 27.10 -19.21 -8.36
CA ARG A 722 27.97 -20.37 -8.59
C ARG A 722 28.15 -20.54 -10.11
N ARG A 723 29.40 -20.48 -10.56
CA ARG A 723 29.77 -20.74 -11.96
C ARG A 723 29.98 -22.22 -12.21
#